data_AF-I3ZIN5-F1
#
_entry.id   AF-I3ZIN5-F1
#
_cell.length_a   1.000
_cell.length_b   1.000
_cell.length_c   1.000
_cell.angle_alpha   90.00
_cell.angle_beta   90.00
_cell.angle_gamma   90.00
#
_symmetry.space_group_name_H-M   'P 1'
#
loop_
_entity.id
_entity.type
_entity.pdbx_description
1 polymer ?
#
loop_
_entity_poly.entity_id
_entity_poly.type
_entity_poly.pdbx_seq_one_letter_code
_entity_poly.pdbx_strand_id
1 'polypeptide(L)'
;MGVLNAFHSGEVVALGWTLLHFCWQSTAIAIVYALVDRCTTRAAASVRYGIALGALALMPLVAAATFLEQEQLVAHTVQNQQQFAVSQLGTMHAALMQQLPMAAPAVGNSELWIAEHASLLLPWMDALWLAGVLVFALRAVGGWWQLRGLRMRAQEKIPQHLRDSFESLSVRFRLSRRVVLRVSNEAVSPMVFGIWRTVVLMPLSAAMSLTPEQLEAVLAHELAHVGRWDYLCNLLQTSVECLFFFQPAMWWVSHRARDFREVCCDEIAAKACADPVVYAEALLNLEEQRAQHFNLAMALHGDGGTLLNRVRRVMGEKAMEQKSMSGIRMAAVSMILAGLYAAPHLAHGLKTDHQQIAAVPTLADTAVAAPVAAVAPVAEPRPAAIAAVAPQPSPVSPVEPLPNPNPNPNPQPNPNPNPNPQPNPNPQPNPNPQPSADAAQQGGGLQYLQRMREAGYPLDLDKDLKQIVALRSVGVTPEYAKSMAQTGLGTPSLHDLIALKSMGITPEYLAGLKGSAIAPTNLHEAITVKSLGITPDYAKSLESLGLGKPSLHDVVSMKSVGVTPEYIATLKASGIPPADLHEAVSMKSVGVTPEYARSMAAAGFSGMNSHELISMRAQGMTPEYAKWLKSTFPDADSHAIRQATAFHIDADFIAKAKANGFNSASLDKLTKLKISGLLN
;
A
#
# COMPACT_ATOMS: atom_id res chain seq x y z
N MET A 1 -31.36 -10.28 -20.93
CA MET A 1 -31.13 -11.08 -22.15
C MET A 1 -29.71 -10.85 -22.68
N GLY A 2 -29.48 -10.03 -23.71
CA GLY A 2 -28.20 -9.98 -24.46
C GLY A 2 -26.90 -10.04 -23.64
N VAL A 3 -26.74 -9.18 -22.63
CA VAL A 3 -25.51 -9.13 -21.80
C VAL A 3 -25.28 -10.42 -20.98
N LEU A 4 -26.34 -11.11 -20.53
CA LEU A 4 -26.19 -12.35 -19.77
C LEU A 4 -25.78 -13.54 -20.67
N ASN A 5 -26.20 -13.56 -21.93
CA ASN A 5 -25.75 -14.57 -22.88
C ASN A 5 -24.26 -14.42 -23.23
N ALA A 6 -23.71 -13.20 -23.17
CA ALA A 6 -22.29 -12.97 -23.45
C ALA A 6 -21.37 -13.58 -22.38
N PHE A 7 -21.82 -13.66 -21.11
CA PHE A 7 -21.08 -14.31 -20.02
C PHE A 7 -21.14 -15.85 -20.06
N HIS A 8 -21.90 -16.44 -20.99
CA HIS A 8 -21.97 -17.89 -21.21
C HIS A 8 -21.34 -18.33 -22.56
N SER A 9 -20.52 -17.49 -23.20
CA SER A 9 -19.72 -17.95 -24.33
C SER A 9 -18.61 -18.91 -23.86
N GLY A 10 -18.29 -19.91 -24.69
CA GLY A 10 -17.27 -20.91 -24.35
C GLY A 10 -15.87 -20.30 -24.14
N GLU A 11 -15.57 -19.21 -24.84
CA GLU A 11 -14.34 -18.42 -24.72
C GLU A 11 -14.14 -17.86 -23.29
N VAL A 12 -15.20 -17.39 -22.63
CA VAL A 12 -15.13 -16.88 -21.25
C VAL A 12 -14.82 -18.03 -20.29
N VAL A 13 -15.54 -19.15 -20.41
CA VAL A 13 -15.28 -20.34 -19.58
C VAL A 13 -13.85 -20.85 -19.77
N ALA A 14 -13.33 -20.87 -21.01
CA ALA A 14 -11.97 -21.26 -21.32
C ALA A 14 -10.91 -20.28 -20.76
N LEU A 15 -11.19 -18.96 -20.77
CA LEU A 15 -10.33 -17.95 -20.18
C LEU A 15 -10.23 -18.14 -18.65
N GLY A 16 -11.35 -18.33 -17.97
CA GLY A 16 -11.38 -18.55 -16.52
C GLY A 16 -10.55 -19.77 -16.10
N TRP A 17 -10.71 -20.90 -16.78
CA TRP A 17 -9.86 -22.09 -16.54
C TRP A 17 -8.38 -21.82 -16.84
N THR A 18 -8.08 -21.07 -17.91
CA THR A 18 -6.70 -20.67 -18.24
C THR A 18 -6.06 -19.85 -17.13
N LEU A 19 -6.77 -18.85 -16.58
CA LEU A 19 -6.27 -18.02 -15.48
C LEU A 19 -5.99 -18.85 -14.22
N LEU A 20 -6.82 -19.86 -13.92
CA LEU A 20 -6.63 -20.78 -12.80
C LEU A 20 -5.43 -21.70 -13.00
N HIS A 21 -5.28 -22.30 -14.19
CA HIS A 21 -4.12 -23.13 -14.52
C HIS A 21 -2.81 -22.32 -14.50
N PHE A 22 -2.86 -21.05 -14.92
CA PHE A 22 -1.69 -20.20 -14.97
C PHE A 22 -1.05 -19.95 -13.58
N CYS A 23 -1.81 -20.07 -12.48
CA CYS A 23 -1.29 -19.98 -11.11
C CYS A 23 -0.19 -21.01 -10.82
N TRP A 24 -0.41 -22.28 -11.18
CA TRP A 24 0.59 -23.33 -10.95
C TRP A 24 1.66 -23.34 -12.05
N GLN A 25 1.28 -23.06 -13.30
CA GLN A 25 2.21 -23.02 -14.43
C GLN A 25 3.27 -21.91 -14.27
N SER A 26 2.87 -20.68 -13.93
CA SER A 26 3.81 -19.58 -13.72
C SER A 26 4.73 -19.82 -12.52
N THR A 27 4.21 -20.46 -11.46
CA THR A 27 5.00 -20.92 -10.31
C THR A 27 6.03 -21.98 -10.74
N ALA A 28 5.64 -22.98 -11.54
CA ALA A 28 6.56 -24.01 -12.04
C ALA A 28 7.67 -23.43 -12.93
N ILE A 29 7.32 -22.51 -13.85
CA ILE A 29 8.29 -21.78 -14.69
C ILE A 29 9.28 -21.01 -13.81
N ALA A 30 8.80 -20.32 -12.76
CA ALA A 30 9.66 -19.59 -11.83
C ALA A 30 10.59 -20.51 -11.02
N ILE A 31 10.14 -21.71 -10.63
CA ILE A 31 10.99 -22.70 -9.94
C ILE A 31 12.10 -23.23 -10.87
N VAL A 32 11.75 -23.59 -12.12
CA VAL A 32 12.74 -24.01 -13.14
C VAL A 32 13.73 -22.87 -13.39
N TYR A 33 13.26 -21.64 -13.56
CA TYR A 33 14.12 -20.46 -13.70
C TYR A 33 15.05 -20.26 -12.48
N ALA A 34 14.55 -20.42 -11.24
CA ALA A 34 15.36 -20.31 -10.03
C ALA A 34 16.49 -21.36 -9.95
N LEU A 35 16.22 -22.59 -10.42
CA LEU A 35 17.22 -23.65 -10.51
C LEU A 35 18.27 -23.31 -11.58
N VAL A 36 17.84 -22.87 -12.77
CA VAL A 36 18.75 -22.52 -13.88
C VAL A 36 19.60 -21.28 -13.52
N ASP A 37 19.03 -20.24 -12.91
CA ASP A 37 19.77 -19.05 -12.45
C ASP A 37 20.82 -19.41 -11.40
N ARG A 38 20.51 -20.35 -10.49
CA ARG A 38 21.45 -20.87 -9.49
C ARG A 38 22.62 -21.62 -10.14
N CYS A 39 22.33 -22.48 -11.12
CA CYS A 39 23.35 -23.20 -11.90
C CYS A 39 24.18 -22.26 -12.79
N THR A 40 23.61 -21.15 -13.26
CA THR A 40 24.26 -20.17 -14.14
C THR A 40 24.86 -18.97 -13.38
N THR A 41 25.03 -19.05 -12.06
CA THR A 41 25.69 -18.03 -11.21
C THR A 41 27.11 -17.65 -11.64
N ARG A 42 27.81 -18.48 -12.43
CA ARG A 42 29.14 -18.19 -13.01
C ARG A 42 29.11 -17.68 -14.46
N ALA A 43 27.93 -17.64 -15.10
CA ALA A 43 27.78 -17.13 -16.45
C ALA A 43 27.76 -15.59 -16.48
N ALA A 44 28.07 -15.00 -17.64
CA ALA A 44 27.99 -13.55 -17.85
C ALA A 44 26.55 -13.03 -17.63
N ALA A 45 26.42 -11.77 -17.19
CA ALA A 45 25.11 -11.16 -16.91
C ALA A 45 24.17 -11.20 -18.13
N SER A 46 24.71 -11.10 -19.35
CA SER A 46 23.95 -11.21 -20.61
C SER A 46 23.27 -12.57 -20.80
N VAL A 47 23.89 -13.66 -20.33
CA VAL A 47 23.31 -15.01 -20.39
C VAL A 47 22.19 -15.15 -19.36
N ARG A 48 22.42 -14.69 -18.11
CA ARG A 48 21.40 -14.71 -17.03
C ARG A 48 20.20 -13.82 -17.38
N TYR A 49 20.44 -12.67 -18.02
CA TYR A 49 19.41 -11.80 -18.60
C TYR A 49 18.60 -12.51 -19.69
N GLY A 50 19.25 -13.16 -20.64
CA GLY A 50 18.58 -13.92 -21.71
C GLY A 50 17.71 -15.06 -21.17
N ILE A 51 18.17 -15.77 -20.14
CA ILE A 51 17.40 -16.82 -19.45
C ILE A 51 16.18 -16.21 -18.73
N ALA A 52 16.32 -15.05 -18.09
CA ALA A 52 15.20 -14.35 -17.44
C ALA A 52 14.14 -13.87 -18.44
N LEU A 53 14.56 -13.29 -19.58
CA LEU A 53 13.66 -12.95 -20.68
C LEU A 53 12.97 -14.20 -21.27
N GLY A 54 13.70 -15.30 -21.42
CA GLY A 54 13.14 -16.58 -21.90
C GLY A 54 12.04 -17.11 -20.99
N ALA A 55 12.25 -17.08 -19.66
CA ALA A 55 11.23 -17.46 -18.68
C ALA A 55 9.99 -16.55 -18.71
N LEU A 56 10.18 -15.23 -18.87
CA LEU A 56 9.08 -14.27 -19.02
C LEU A 56 8.33 -14.42 -20.35
N ALA A 57 9.00 -14.79 -21.44
CA ALA A 57 8.39 -15.06 -22.73
C ALA A 57 7.65 -16.41 -22.78
N LEU A 58 8.10 -17.41 -22.02
CA LEU A 58 7.45 -18.71 -21.91
C LEU A 58 6.08 -18.62 -21.21
N MET A 59 5.93 -17.72 -20.24
CA MET A 59 4.68 -17.52 -19.49
C MET A 59 3.44 -17.24 -20.38
N PRO A 60 3.40 -16.20 -21.24
CA PRO A 60 2.26 -15.98 -22.13
C PRO A 60 2.08 -17.08 -23.18
N LEU A 61 3.15 -17.77 -23.60
CA LEU A 61 3.05 -18.90 -24.55
C LEU A 61 2.35 -20.10 -23.91
N VAL A 62 2.65 -20.43 -22.66
CA VAL A 62 1.98 -21.51 -21.91
C VAL A 62 0.53 -21.14 -21.59
N ALA A 63 0.26 -19.88 -21.24
CA ALA A 63 -1.12 -19.39 -21.07
C ALA A 63 -1.93 -19.50 -22.36
N ALA A 64 -1.37 -19.07 -23.51
CA ALA A 64 -2.04 -19.16 -24.81
C ALA A 64 -2.26 -20.62 -25.27
N ALA A 65 -1.30 -21.51 -25.05
CA ALA A 65 -1.47 -22.93 -25.34
C ALA A 65 -2.58 -23.56 -24.48
N THR A 66 -2.63 -23.21 -23.19
CA THR A 66 -3.69 -23.64 -22.27
C THR A 66 -5.06 -23.11 -22.72
N PHE A 67 -5.15 -21.85 -23.15
CA PHE A 67 -6.39 -21.28 -23.67
C PHE A 67 -6.91 -22.05 -24.88
N LEU A 68 -6.06 -22.35 -25.86
CA LEU A 68 -6.45 -23.11 -27.06
C LEU A 68 -6.91 -24.54 -26.72
N GLU A 69 -6.31 -25.18 -25.71
CA GLU A 69 -6.74 -26.48 -25.20
C GLU A 69 -8.12 -26.38 -24.50
N GLN A 70 -8.32 -25.38 -23.63
CA GLN A 70 -9.60 -25.17 -22.95
C GLN A 70 -10.71 -24.75 -23.91
N GLU A 71 -10.42 -23.92 -24.92
CA GLU A 71 -11.36 -23.54 -25.99
C GLU A 71 -11.85 -24.78 -26.74
N GLN A 72 -10.94 -25.67 -27.13
CA GLN A 72 -11.29 -26.93 -27.81
C GLN A 72 -12.12 -27.85 -26.91
N LEU A 73 -11.75 -27.99 -25.63
CA LEU A 73 -12.52 -28.81 -24.67
C LEU A 73 -13.94 -28.28 -24.44
N VAL A 74 -14.10 -26.96 -24.30
CA VAL A 74 -15.41 -26.33 -24.12
C VAL A 74 -16.23 -26.36 -25.42
N ALA A 75 -15.63 -26.10 -26.57
CA ALA A 75 -16.30 -26.21 -27.88
C ALA A 75 -16.77 -27.64 -28.15
N HIS A 76 -15.93 -28.65 -27.89
CA HIS A 76 -16.32 -30.06 -27.96
C HIS A 76 -17.44 -30.39 -26.97
N THR A 77 -17.46 -29.80 -25.77
CA THR A 77 -18.52 -30.03 -24.79
C THR A 77 -19.86 -29.44 -25.25
N VAL A 78 -19.87 -28.19 -25.72
CA VAL A 78 -21.08 -27.50 -26.21
C VAL A 78 -21.62 -28.16 -27.49
N GLN A 79 -20.76 -28.51 -28.44
CA GLN A 79 -21.16 -29.22 -29.66
C GLN A 79 -21.65 -30.63 -29.36
N ASN A 80 -21.01 -31.34 -28.42
CA ASN A 80 -21.55 -32.60 -27.91
C ASN A 80 -22.89 -32.42 -27.22
N GLN A 81 -23.19 -31.29 -26.55
CA GLN A 81 -24.41 -31.15 -25.74
C GLN A 81 -25.72 -31.31 -26.54
N GLN A 82 -25.71 -31.18 -27.87
CA GLN A 82 -26.83 -31.51 -28.75
C GLN A 82 -26.99 -33.03 -29.06
N GLN A 83 -26.00 -33.86 -28.72
CA GLN A 83 -26.03 -35.33 -28.82
C GLN A 83 -25.80 -36.05 -27.46
N PHE A 84 -25.22 -35.38 -26.47
CA PHE A 84 -24.87 -35.92 -25.14
C PHE A 84 -26.01 -35.91 -24.12
N ALA A 85 -27.25 -35.65 -24.54
CA ALA A 85 -28.43 -35.79 -23.70
C ALA A 85 -28.70 -37.25 -23.23
N VAL A 86 -27.87 -38.22 -23.66
CA VAL A 86 -28.05 -39.67 -23.44
C VAL A 86 -26.78 -40.42 -23.00
N SER A 87 -25.56 -39.91 -23.25
CA SER A 87 -24.33 -40.74 -23.21
C SER A 87 -23.59 -40.84 -21.86
N GLN A 88 -23.89 -41.94 -21.17
CA GLN A 88 -22.98 -42.78 -20.36
C GLN A 88 -22.50 -42.32 -18.97
N LEU A 89 -22.00 -41.10 -18.76
CA LEU A 89 -21.35 -40.77 -17.47
C LEU A 89 -22.36 -40.75 -16.30
N GLY A 90 -23.52 -40.13 -16.51
CA GLY A 90 -24.64 -40.15 -15.56
C GLY A 90 -25.24 -41.55 -15.36
N THR A 91 -25.33 -42.37 -16.41
CA THR A 91 -25.94 -43.70 -16.32
C THR A 91 -25.02 -44.73 -15.66
N MET A 92 -23.71 -44.68 -15.90
CA MET A 92 -22.76 -45.53 -15.17
C MET A 92 -22.63 -45.11 -13.71
N HIS A 93 -22.62 -43.81 -13.40
CA HIS A 93 -22.58 -43.33 -12.01
C HIS A 93 -23.87 -43.72 -11.25
N ALA A 94 -25.05 -43.59 -11.87
CA ALA A 94 -26.32 -44.01 -11.29
C ALA A 94 -26.40 -45.54 -11.07
N ALA A 95 -25.93 -46.35 -12.04
CA ALA A 95 -25.89 -47.80 -11.90
C ALA A 95 -24.93 -48.26 -10.78
N LEU A 96 -23.78 -47.59 -10.63
CA LEU A 96 -22.82 -47.87 -9.56
C LEU A 96 -23.37 -47.46 -8.18
N MET A 97 -24.03 -46.30 -8.09
CA MET A 97 -24.74 -45.84 -6.89
C MET A 97 -25.86 -46.79 -6.45
N GLN A 98 -26.61 -47.40 -7.38
CA GLN A 98 -27.69 -48.34 -7.05
C GLN A 98 -27.21 -49.69 -6.50
N GLN A 99 -25.92 -50.05 -6.67
CA GLN A 99 -25.39 -51.35 -6.24
C GLN A 99 -24.52 -51.29 -4.97
N LEU A 100 -24.25 -50.08 -4.43
CA LEU A 100 -23.44 -49.87 -3.23
C LEU A 100 -24.25 -49.22 -2.09
N PRO A 101 -25.04 -50.00 -1.33
CA PRO A 101 -25.63 -49.49 -0.11
C PRO A 101 -24.54 -49.22 0.94
N MET A 102 -24.59 -48.02 1.54
CA MET A 102 -23.70 -47.48 2.58
C MET A 102 -22.36 -46.88 2.10
N ALA A 103 -21.92 -45.84 2.82
CA ALA A 103 -20.60 -45.17 2.78
C ALA A 103 -20.30 -44.12 1.68
N ALA A 104 -21.30 -43.49 1.05
CA ALA A 104 -21.10 -42.30 0.19
C ALA A 104 -21.88 -41.05 0.65
N PRO A 105 -21.25 -40.16 1.46
CA PRO A 105 -21.74 -38.77 1.56
C PRO A 105 -20.66 -37.66 1.57
N ALA A 106 -19.36 -38.00 1.70
CA ALA A 106 -18.35 -37.05 2.17
C ALA A 106 -17.45 -36.40 1.09
N VAL A 107 -17.30 -37.00 -0.09
CA VAL A 107 -16.30 -36.56 -1.10
C VAL A 107 -16.94 -36.09 -2.42
N GLY A 108 -18.06 -36.70 -2.85
CA GLY A 108 -18.73 -36.30 -4.10
C GLY A 108 -19.27 -34.86 -4.09
N ASN A 109 -19.72 -34.39 -2.93
CA ASN A 109 -20.42 -33.10 -2.81
C ASN A 109 -19.51 -31.89 -3.09
N SER A 110 -18.23 -31.95 -2.73
CA SER A 110 -17.30 -30.82 -2.91
C SER A 110 -16.89 -30.61 -4.37
N GLU A 111 -16.59 -31.69 -5.11
CA GLU A 111 -16.20 -31.58 -6.51
C GLU A 111 -17.39 -31.22 -7.40
N LEU A 112 -18.58 -31.79 -7.13
CA LEU A 112 -19.82 -31.42 -7.80
C LEU A 112 -20.21 -29.95 -7.50
N TRP A 113 -20.12 -29.50 -6.25
CA TRP A 113 -20.43 -28.10 -5.89
C TRP A 113 -19.50 -27.10 -6.61
N ILE A 114 -18.20 -27.39 -6.67
CA ILE A 114 -17.24 -26.55 -7.41
C ILE A 114 -17.57 -26.56 -8.91
N ALA A 115 -17.82 -27.71 -9.53
CA ALA A 115 -18.15 -27.79 -10.96
C ALA A 115 -19.45 -27.05 -11.31
N GLU A 116 -20.48 -27.17 -10.48
CA GLU A 116 -21.76 -26.48 -10.64
C GLU A 116 -21.60 -24.95 -10.50
N HIS A 117 -20.92 -24.49 -9.44
CA HIS A 117 -20.79 -23.06 -9.14
C HIS A 117 -19.69 -22.36 -9.97
N ALA A 118 -18.70 -23.08 -10.51
CA ALA A 118 -17.71 -22.52 -11.42
C ALA A 118 -18.35 -21.85 -12.63
N SER A 119 -19.44 -22.43 -13.16
CA SER A 119 -20.19 -21.86 -14.28
C SER A 119 -20.77 -20.45 -14.01
N LEU A 120 -21.01 -20.10 -12.74
CA LEU A 120 -21.40 -18.75 -12.32
C LEU A 120 -20.20 -17.89 -11.90
N LEU A 121 -19.12 -18.47 -11.38
CA LEU A 121 -18.00 -17.74 -10.79
C LEU A 121 -16.91 -17.34 -11.80
N LEU A 122 -16.63 -18.17 -12.81
CA LEU A 122 -15.59 -17.89 -13.82
C LEU A 122 -15.82 -16.53 -14.52
N PRO A 123 -17.02 -16.17 -15.02
CA PRO A 123 -17.23 -14.90 -15.72
C PRO A 123 -16.98 -13.65 -14.86
N TRP A 124 -17.16 -13.74 -13.54
CA TRP A 124 -16.79 -12.66 -12.61
C TRP A 124 -15.28 -12.57 -12.38
N MET A 125 -14.58 -13.71 -12.37
CA MET A 125 -13.12 -13.75 -12.32
C MET A 125 -12.50 -13.14 -13.58
N ASP A 126 -13.06 -13.44 -14.76
CA ASP A 126 -12.63 -12.88 -16.04
C ASP A 126 -12.91 -11.37 -16.12
N ALA A 127 -14.08 -10.91 -15.64
CA ALA A 127 -14.40 -9.50 -15.54
C ALA A 127 -13.46 -8.75 -14.56
N LEU A 128 -13.12 -9.36 -13.42
CA LEU A 128 -12.18 -8.80 -12.44
C LEU A 128 -10.74 -8.76 -13.00
N TRP A 129 -10.32 -9.81 -13.70
CA TRP A 129 -9.04 -9.84 -14.41
C TRP A 129 -8.98 -8.75 -15.48
N LEU A 130 -9.99 -8.64 -16.34
CA LEU A 130 -10.05 -7.63 -17.41
C LEU A 130 -10.05 -6.20 -16.85
N ALA A 131 -10.76 -5.95 -15.74
CA ALA A 131 -10.71 -4.68 -15.03
C ALA A 131 -9.30 -4.37 -14.49
N GLY A 132 -8.60 -5.37 -13.93
CA GLY A 132 -7.20 -5.24 -13.51
C GLY A 132 -6.26 -4.94 -14.68
N VAL A 133 -6.34 -5.72 -15.77
CA VAL A 133 -5.58 -5.48 -17.02
C VAL A 133 -5.82 -4.06 -17.53
N LEU A 134 -7.07 -3.59 -17.56
CA LEU A 134 -7.41 -2.24 -17.98
C LEU A 134 -6.77 -1.16 -17.09
N VAL A 135 -6.81 -1.32 -15.76
CA VAL A 135 -6.16 -0.39 -14.81
C VAL A 135 -4.65 -0.34 -15.00
N PHE A 136 -3.98 -1.49 -15.15
CA PHE A 136 -2.54 -1.55 -15.39
C PHE A 136 -2.16 -1.02 -16.78
N ALA A 137 -2.95 -1.29 -17.82
CA ALA A 137 -2.77 -0.75 -19.16
C ALA A 137 -2.95 0.77 -19.20
N LEU A 138 -3.98 1.32 -18.55
CA LEU A 138 -4.19 2.77 -18.43
C LEU A 138 -3.04 3.45 -17.68
N ARG A 139 -2.52 2.83 -16.61
CA ARG A 139 -1.32 3.28 -15.91
C ARG A 139 -0.09 3.30 -16.84
N ALA A 140 0.12 2.26 -17.64
CA ALA A 140 1.23 2.18 -18.60
C ALA A 140 1.11 3.22 -19.73
N VAL A 141 -0.09 3.41 -20.29
CA VAL A 141 -0.38 4.44 -21.30
C VAL A 141 -0.20 5.85 -20.73
N GLY A 142 -0.63 6.09 -19.48
CA GLY A 142 -0.39 7.35 -18.78
C GLY A 142 1.09 7.67 -18.61
N GLY A 143 1.90 6.69 -18.21
CA GLY A 143 3.36 6.83 -18.16
C GLY A 143 3.98 7.10 -19.55
N TRP A 144 3.49 6.44 -20.60
CA TRP A 144 3.93 6.70 -21.97
C TRP A 144 3.54 8.11 -22.46
N TRP A 145 2.36 8.62 -22.10
CA TRP A 145 1.96 10.01 -22.37
C TRP A 145 2.84 11.02 -21.62
N GLN A 146 3.22 10.74 -20.36
CA GLN A 146 4.16 11.59 -19.61
C GLN A 146 5.53 11.64 -20.30
N LEU A 147 6.10 10.48 -20.69
CA LEU A 147 7.35 10.42 -21.46
C LEU A 147 7.23 11.12 -22.83
N ARG A 148 6.08 11.01 -23.50
CA ARG A 148 5.81 11.73 -24.75
C ARG A 148 5.76 13.25 -24.55
N GLY A 149 5.12 13.72 -23.48
CA GLY A 149 5.10 15.13 -23.11
C GLY A 149 6.52 15.66 -22.84
N LEU A 150 7.29 14.92 -22.05
CA LEU A 150 8.69 15.21 -21.75
C LEU A 150 9.56 15.27 -23.02
N ARG A 151 9.39 14.31 -23.95
CA ARG A 151 10.06 14.31 -25.28
C ARG A 151 9.77 15.58 -26.09
N MET A 152 8.55 16.11 -26.02
CA MET A 152 8.13 17.31 -26.76
C MET A 152 8.61 18.62 -26.13
N ARG A 153 8.82 18.64 -24.80
CA ARG A 153 9.35 19.81 -24.07
C ARG A 153 10.88 19.82 -23.94
N ALA A 154 11.52 18.67 -24.12
CA ALA A 154 12.99 18.54 -24.14
C ALA A 154 13.64 19.41 -25.22
N GLN A 155 14.69 20.14 -24.83
CA GLN A 155 15.41 21.08 -25.68
C GLN A 155 16.38 20.36 -26.63
N GLU A 156 16.53 20.94 -27.82
CA GLU A 156 17.42 20.46 -28.89
C GLU A 156 18.77 21.22 -28.90
N LYS A 157 18.91 22.30 -28.11
CA LYS A 157 20.16 23.05 -27.92
C LYS A 157 21.04 22.38 -26.85
N ILE A 158 21.74 21.34 -27.26
CA ILE A 158 22.76 20.65 -26.45
C ILE A 158 24.04 21.54 -26.33
N PRO A 159 24.80 21.50 -25.23
CA PRO A 159 26.19 21.97 -25.20
C PRO A 159 27.09 21.27 -26.24
N GLN A 160 28.17 21.91 -26.68
CA GLN A 160 29.00 21.35 -27.77
C GLN A 160 29.82 20.13 -27.34
N HIS A 161 30.58 20.21 -26.23
CA HIS A 161 31.33 19.08 -25.68
C HIS A 161 30.48 17.79 -25.50
N LEU A 162 29.21 17.96 -25.11
CA LEU A 162 28.26 16.89 -24.89
C LEU A 162 27.75 16.27 -26.22
N ARG A 163 27.69 17.03 -27.31
CA ARG A 163 27.50 16.46 -28.67
C ARG A 163 28.75 15.70 -29.11
N ASP A 164 29.91 16.31 -28.99
CA ASP A 164 31.17 15.76 -29.53
C ASP A 164 31.48 14.39 -28.88
N SER A 165 31.30 14.29 -27.56
CA SER A 165 31.42 13.04 -26.79
C SER A 165 30.34 12.02 -27.18
N PHE A 166 29.09 12.45 -27.38
CA PHE A 166 27.97 11.59 -27.79
C PHE A 166 28.16 11.00 -29.19
N GLU A 167 28.67 11.79 -30.14
CA GLU A 167 28.94 11.34 -31.51
C GLU A 167 30.12 10.36 -31.54
N SER A 168 31.20 10.66 -30.80
CA SER A 168 32.35 9.77 -30.59
C SER A 168 31.91 8.39 -30.04
N LEU A 169 31.12 8.38 -28.96
CA LEU A 169 30.59 7.15 -28.38
C LEU A 169 29.60 6.44 -29.30
N SER A 170 28.73 7.16 -30.02
CA SER A 170 27.77 6.56 -30.97
C SER A 170 28.47 5.82 -32.12
N VAL A 171 29.58 6.36 -32.63
CA VAL A 171 30.44 5.71 -33.63
C VAL A 171 31.14 4.49 -33.01
N ARG A 172 31.72 4.62 -31.81
CA ARG A 172 32.40 3.53 -31.10
C ARG A 172 31.48 2.34 -30.81
N PHE A 173 30.22 2.60 -30.46
CA PHE A 173 29.17 1.60 -30.22
C PHE A 173 28.55 1.04 -31.52
N ARG A 174 28.92 1.57 -32.70
CA ARG A 174 28.45 1.11 -34.04
C ARG A 174 26.92 1.00 -34.16
N LEU A 175 26.21 1.99 -33.63
CA LEU A 175 24.76 1.94 -33.49
C LEU A 175 24.05 1.99 -34.86
N SER A 176 23.31 0.93 -35.19
CA SER A 176 22.63 0.76 -36.50
C SER A 176 21.37 1.62 -36.69
N ARG A 177 21.01 2.45 -35.70
CA ARG A 177 19.75 3.21 -35.63
C ARG A 177 20.05 4.67 -35.31
N ARG A 178 19.23 5.59 -35.85
CA ARG A 178 19.38 7.03 -35.60
C ARG A 178 18.98 7.36 -34.16
N VAL A 179 19.99 7.55 -33.32
CA VAL A 179 19.85 8.02 -31.94
C VAL A 179 19.94 9.54 -31.92
N VAL A 180 19.12 10.20 -31.11
CA VAL A 180 19.15 11.66 -30.92
C VAL A 180 19.30 11.95 -29.43
N LEU A 181 20.37 12.65 -29.04
CA LEU A 181 20.50 13.20 -27.70
C LEU A 181 19.60 14.44 -27.56
N ARG A 182 18.95 14.60 -26.40
CA ARG A 182 18.23 15.83 -26.00
C ARG A 182 18.48 16.14 -24.54
N VAL A 183 18.33 17.41 -24.15
CA VAL A 183 18.48 17.86 -22.75
C VAL A 183 17.13 18.35 -22.23
N SER A 184 16.77 18.05 -20.97
CA SER A 184 15.55 18.56 -20.36
C SER A 184 15.75 18.99 -18.91
N ASN A 185 15.11 20.09 -18.53
CA ASN A 185 15.03 20.58 -17.15
C ASN A 185 13.96 19.84 -16.32
N GLU A 186 13.09 19.05 -16.97
CA GLU A 186 12.06 18.23 -16.31
C GLU A 186 12.51 16.76 -16.10
N ALA A 187 13.67 16.36 -16.65
CA ALA A 187 14.18 15.01 -16.51
C ALA A 187 15.00 14.89 -15.21
N VAL A 188 14.56 14.04 -14.29
CA VAL A 188 15.25 13.80 -12.99
C VAL A 188 16.41 12.80 -13.11
N SER A 189 16.48 12.04 -14.21
CA SER A 189 17.55 11.06 -14.47
C SER A 189 17.76 10.89 -15.98
N PRO A 190 18.96 10.44 -16.42
CA PRO A 190 19.16 9.94 -17.77
C PRO A 190 18.13 8.86 -18.12
N MET A 191 17.65 8.86 -19.37
CA MET A 191 16.72 7.84 -19.85
C MET A 191 16.73 7.67 -21.37
N VAL A 192 16.63 6.42 -21.82
CA VAL A 192 16.42 6.04 -23.22
C VAL A 192 14.96 5.73 -23.51
N PHE A 193 14.41 6.30 -24.59
CA PHE A 193 13.09 5.88 -25.09
C PHE A 193 12.91 5.90 -26.62
N GLY A 194 12.13 4.92 -27.11
CA GLY A 194 11.72 4.79 -28.50
C GLY A 194 12.50 3.71 -29.28
N ILE A 195 11.78 2.92 -30.08
CA ILE A 195 12.31 1.76 -30.80
C ILE A 195 13.04 2.16 -32.10
N TRP A 196 12.37 2.97 -32.93
CA TRP A 196 12.79 3.33 -34.30
C TRP A 196 13.44 4.73 -34.42
N ARG A 197 13.04 5.67 -33.55
CA ARG A 197 13.64 7.01 -33.41
C ARG A 197 13.96 7.23 -31.93
N THR A 198 14.97 6.49 -31.48
CA THR A 198 15.42 6.45 -30.09
C THR A 198 15.98 7.80 -29.68
N VAL A 199 15.52 8.29 -28.54
CA VAL A 199 16.04 9.50 -27.90
C VAL A 199 16.75 9.08 -26.63
N VAL A 200 17.98 9.56 -26.45
CA VAL A 200 18.64 9.61 -25.14
C VAL A 200 18.29 10.97 -24.57
N LEU A 201 17.68 11.00 -23.39
CA LEU A 201 17.29 12.23 -22.72
C LEU A 201 18.16 12.42 -21.47
N MET A 202 18.84 13.55 -21.39
CA MET A 202 19.73 13.90 -20.29
C MET A 202 19.13 15.02 -19.43
N PRO A 203 19.18 14.91 -18.09
CA PRO A 203 18.89 16.01 -17.17
C PRO A 203 19.80 17.20 -17.43
N LEU A 204 19.24 18.41 -17.38
CA LEU A 204 20.05 19.64 -17.41
C LEU A 204 20.99 19.72 -16.20
N SER A 205 20.60 19.17 -15.04
CA SER A 205 21.47 19.08 -13.86
C SER A 205 22.72 18.23 -14.15
N ALA A 206 22.54 16.99 -14.60
CA ALA A 206 23.63 16.06 -14.93
C ALA A 206 24.55 16.61 -16.02
N ALA A 207 23.98 17.24 -17.06
CA ALA A 207 24.74 17.86 -18.15
C ALA A 207 25.59 19.07 -17.71
N MET A 208 25.34 19.64 -16.52
CA MET A 208 26.07 20.81 -15.98
C MET A 208 26.90 20.47 -14.72
N SER A 209 26.67 19.33 -14.06
CA SER A 209 27.33 18.95 -12.81
C SER A 209 28.39 17.85 -12.92
N LEU A 210 28.35 17.04 -13.99
CA LEU A 210 29.30 15.95 -14.20
C LEU A 210 30.54 16.44 -14.96
N THR A 211 31.70 15.87 -14.66
CA THR A 211 32.91 16.10 -15.48
C THR A 211 32.76 15.46 -16.87
N PRO A 212 33.53 15.87 -17.90
CA PRO A 212 33.44 15.26 -19.24
C PRO A 212 33.59 13.73 -19.23
N GLU A 213 34.46 13.20 -18.37
CA GLU A 213 34.73 11.76 -18.24
C GLU A 213 33.57 11.03 -17.54
N GLN A 214 32.98 11.64 -16.51
CA GLN A 214 31.76 11.15 -15.86
C GLN A 214 30.56 11.18 -16.82
N LEU A 215 30.48 12.22 -17.65
CA LEU A 215 29.44 12.43 -18.66
C LEU A 215 29.54 11.38 -19.78
N GLU A 216 30.75 11.08 -20.27
CA GLU A 216 30.99 9.96 -21.19
C GLU A 216 30.63 8.61 -20.59
N ALA A 217 30.94 8.37 -19.31
CA ALA A 217 30.60 7.12 -18.62
C ALA A 217 29.08 6.90 -18.54
N VAL A 218 28.32 7.97 -18.24
CA VAL A 218 26.85 7.96 -18.24
C VAL A 218 26.29 7.76 -19.65
N LEU A 219 26.82 8.47 -20.65
CA LEU A 219 26.41 8.27 -22.04
C LEU A 219 26.68 6.84 -22.54
N ALA A 220 27.81 6.23 -22.15
CA ALA A 220 28.13 4.86 -22.52
C ALA A 220 27.12 3.84 -21.94
N HIS A 221 26.59 4.11 -20.74
CA HIS A 221 25.51 3.31 -20.13
C HIS A 221 24.19 3.46 -20.90
N GLU A 222 23.75 4.70 -21.17
CA GLU A 222 22.53 4.95 -21.95
C GLU A 222 22.63 4.34 -23.36
N LEU A 223 23.77 4.48 -24.04
CA LEU A 223 23.97 3.91 -25.37
C LEU A 223 24.02 2.37 -25.37
N ALA A 224 24.38 1.73 -24.25
CA ALA A 224 24.26 0.29 -24.10
C ALA A 224 22.79 -0.17 -24.15
N HIS A 225 21.86 0.52 -23.47
CA HIS A 225 20.43 0.25 -23.57
C HIS A 225 19.90 0.39 -25.01
N VAL A 226 20.38 1.38 -25.77
CA VAL A 226 20.02 1.57 -27.19
C VAL A 226 20.44 0.36 -28.01
N GLY A 227 21.72 -0.02 -27.93
CA GLY A 227 22.30 -1.13 -28.69
C GLY A 227 21.64 -2.48 -28.39
N ARG A 228 21.27 -2.70 -27.12
CA ARG A 228 20.65 -3.94 -26.62
C ARG A 228 19.14 -4.08 -26.89
N TRP A 229 18.49 -3.04 -27.42
CA TRP A 229 17.01 -2.96 -27.56
C TRP A 229 16.26 -2.99 -26.21
N ASP A 230 16.89 -2.59 -25.11
CA ASP A 230 16.33 -2.72 -23.75
C ASP A 230 14.97 -2.02 -23.56
N TYR A 231 14.69 -0.95 -24.32
CA TYR A 231 13.38 -0.29 -24.35
C TYR A 231 12.26 -1.16 -24.95
N LEU A 232 12.56 -1.99 -25.97
CA LEU A 232 11.60 -2.95 -26.52
C LEU A 232 11.37 -4.10 -25.54
N CYS A 233 12.44 -4.61 -24.93
CA CYS A 233 12.33 -5.62 -23.87
C CYS A 233 11.47 -5.11 -22.71
N ASN A 234 11.66 -3.86 -22.27
CA ASN A 234 10.84 -3.23 -21.24
C ASN A 234 9.37 -3.09 -21.66
N LEU A 235 9.08 -2.76 -22.92
CA LEU A 235 7.70 -2.66 -23.40
C LEU A 235 6.99 -4.03 -23.35
N LEU A 236 7.64 -5.08 -23.86
CA LEU A 236 7.12 -6.45 -23.82
C LEU A 236 6.94 -6.94 -22.38
N GLN A 237 7.92 -6.66 -21.51
CA GLN A 237 7.87 -6.97 -20.09
C GLN A 237 6.69 -6.28 -19.39
N THR A 238 6.45 -4.99 -19.65
CA THR A 238 5.28 -4.27 -19.13
C THR A 238 3.96 -4.83 -19.68
N SER A 239 3.91 -5.32 -20.93
CA SER A 239 2.73 -6.02 -21.45
C SER A 239 2.44 -7.33 -20.70
N VAL A 240 3.47 -8.15 -20.45
CA VAL A 240 3.35 -9.37 -19.64
C VAL A 240 2.91 -9.06 -18.20
N GLU A 241 3.44 -7.98 -17.60
CA GLU A 241 3.03 -7.51 -16.27
C GLU A 241 1.59 -7.01 -16.21
N CYS A 242 1.08 -6.37 -17.27
CA CYS A 242 -0.33 -5.96 -17.34
C CYS A 242 -1.27 -7.18 -17.42
N LEU A 243 -0.91 -8.20 -18.21
CA LEU A 243 -1.72 -9.42 -18.36
C LEU A 243 -1.74 -10.29 -17.10
N PHE A 244 -0.61 -10.37 -16.38
CA PHE A 244 -0.42 -11.26 -15.24
C PHE A 244 -0.18 -10.52 -13.92
N PHE A 245 -0.76 -9.33 -13.78
CA PHE A 245 -0.58 -8.42 -12.64
C PHE A 245 -0.81 -9.07 -11.26
N PHE A 246 -1.60 -10.14 -11.22
CA PHE A 246 -1.98 -10.88 -10.02
C PHE A 246 -0.97 -11.98 -9.59
N GLN A 247 0.09 -12.24 -10.37
CA GLN A 247 0.97 -13.41 -10.19
C GLN A 247 2.34 -13.04 -9.57
N PRO A 248 2.61 -13.39 -8.29
CA PRO A 248 3.89 -13.06 -7.64
C PRO A 248 5.11 -13.72 -8.30
N ALA A 249 4.93 -14.91 -8.87
CA ALA A 249 5.97 -15.64 -9.58
C ALA A 249 6.48 -14.87 -10.83
N MET A 250 5.55 -14.34 -11.63
CA MET A 250 5.86 -13.48 -12.78
C MET A 250 6.58 -12.22 -12.34
N TRP A 251 6.06 -11.51 -11.32
CA TRP A 251 6.69 -10.31 -10.80
C TRP A 251 8.13 -10.57 -10.34
N TRP A 252 8.41 -11.67 -9.64
CA TRP A 252 9.76 -11.99 -9.17
C TRP A 252 10.76 -12.18 -10.33
N VAL A 253 10.41 -12.96 -11.37
CA VAL A 253 11.26 -13.12 -12.57
C VAL A 253 11.40 -11.78 -13.31
N SER A 254 10.35 -10.96 -13.33
CA SER A 254 10.36 -9.63 -13.96
C SER A 254 11.34 -8.67 -13.28
N HIS A 255 11.32 -8.56 -11.96
CA HIS A 255 12.31 -7.76 -11.22
C HIS A 255 13.74 -8.28 -11.46
N ARG A 256 13.92 -9.60 -11.44
CA ARG A 256 15.22 -10.24 -11.70
C ARG A 256 15.76 -9.95 -13.10
N ALA A 257 14.89 -9.85 -14.11
CA ALA A 257 15.26 -9.42 -15.46
C ALA A 257 15.70 -7.94 -15.50
N ARG A 258 15.09 -7.06 -14.69
CA ARG A 258 15.55 -5.66 -14.54
C ARG A 258 16.95 -5.60 -13.93
N ASP A 259 17.19 -6.30 -12.83
CA ASP A 259 18.50 -6.33 -12.16
C ASP A 259 19.62 -6.69 -13.15
N PHE A 260 19.43 -7.75 -13.95
CA PHE A 260 20.44 -8.16 -14.93
C PHE A 260 20.56 -7.19 -16.11
N ARG A 261 19.52 -6.43 -16.46
CA ARG A 261 19.56 -5.43 -17.55
C ARG A 261 20.49 -4.28 -17.21
N GLU A 262 20.37 -3.71 -16.01
CA GLU A 262 21.23 -2.63 -15.55
C GLU A 262 22.69 -3.09 -15.46
N VAL A 263 22.91 -4.26 -14.85
CA VAL A 263 24.24 -4.89 -14.74
C VAL A 263 24.89 -5.16 -16.10
N CYS A 264 24.11 -5.58 -17.10
CA CYS A 264 24.62 -5.75 -18.47
C CYS A 264 25.08 -4.41 -19.08
N CYS A 265 24.43 -3.30 -18.74
CA CYS A 265 24.77 -1.99 -19.27
C CYS A 265 25.95 -1.39 -18.50
N ASP A 266 26.05 -1.61 -17.19
CA ASP A 266 27.25 -1.34 -16.39
C ASP A 266 28.46 -2.10 -16.94
N GLU A 267 28.32 -3.39 -17.26
CA GLU A 267 29.36 -4.22 -17.87
C GLU A 267 29.80 -3.75 -19.27
N ILE A 268 28.99 -2.96 -19.99
CA ILE A 268 29.34 -2.40 -21.29
C ILE A 268 29.94 -1.00 -21.12
N ALA A 269 29.34 -0.16 -20.27
CA ALA A 269 29.85 1.16 -19.92
C ALA A 269 31.26 1.09 -19.30
N ALA A 270 31.50 0.18 -18.37
CA ALA A 270 32.83 -0.01 -17.75
C ALA A 270 33.91 -0.48 -18.75
N LYS A 271 33.53 -1.09 -19.89
CA LYS A 271 34.45 -1.43 -21.00
C LYS A 271 34.62 -0.28 -22.01
N ALA A 272 33.74 0.72 -21.97
CA ALA A 272 33.87 1.96 -22.73
C ALA A 272 34.73 3.00 -21.98
N CYS A 273 34.57 3.11 -20.66
CA CYS A 273 35.30 4.02 -19.79
C CYS A 273 36.80 3.68 -19.70
N ALA A 274 37.63 4.67 -19.37
CA ALA A 274 39.04 4.47 -19.04
C ALA A 274 39.28 4.15 -17.56
N ASP A 275 38.42 4.65 -16.66
CA ASP A 275 38.54 4.49 -15.21
C ASP A 275 37.19 4.07 -14.58
N PRO A 276 37.11 2.92 -13.87
CA PRO A 276 35.93 2.52 -13.12
C PRO A 276 35.55 3.45 -11.96
N VAL A 277 36.52 4.13 -11.33
CA VAL A 277 36.27 5.06 -10.21
C VAL A 277 35.45 6.25 -10.67
N VAL A 278 35.83 6.84 -11.81
CA VAL A 278 35.08 7.93 -12.47
C VAL A 278 33.64 7.51 -12.76
N TYR A 279 33.41 6.28 -13.23
CA TYR A 279 32.06 5.78 -13.47
C TYR A 279 31.27 5.55 -12.17
N ALA A 280 31.91 5.02 -11.13
CA ALA A 280 31.30 4.85 -9.82
C ALA A 280 30.89 6.19 -9.17
N GLU A 281 31.72 7.23 -9.29
CA GLU A 281 31.36 8.59 -8.85
C GLU A 281 30.21 9.18 -9.67
N ALA A 282 30.20 8.97 -11.00
CA ALA A 282 29.11 9.44 -11.87
C ALA A 282 27.76 8.82 -11.47
N LEU A 283 27.73 7.51 -11.20
CA LEU A 283 26.52 6.81 -10.71
C LEU A 283 26.07 7.35 -9.34
N LEU A 284 27.00 7.59 -8.41
CA LEU A 284 26.66 8.13 -7.09
C LEU A 284 26.08 9.55 -7.17
N ASN A 285 26.69 10.42 -7.98
CA ASN A 285 26.25 11.81 -8.16
C ASN A 285 24.85 11.89 -8.83
N LEU A 286 24.56 10.99 -9.78
CA LEU A 286 23.22 10.91 -10.40
C LEU A 286 22.13 10.45 -9.43
N GLU A 287 22.40 9.46 -8.60
CA GLU A 287 21.42 8.93 -7.64
C GLU A 287 21.19 9.89 -6.46
N GLU A 288 22.19 10.69 -6.08
CA GLU A 288 22.00 11.80 -5.15
C GLU A 288 21.07 12.89 -5.74
N GLN A 289 21.31 13.32 -6.98
CA GLN A 289 20.39 14.27 -7.65
C GLN A 289 18.98 13.71 -7.75
N ARG A 290 18.82 12.40 -8.02
CA ARG A 290 17.52 11.74 -8.00
C ARG A 290 16.88 11.76 -6.61
N ALA A 291 17.63 11.44 -5.55
CA ALA A 291 17.15 11.44 -4.17
C ALA A 291 16.65 12.83 -3.74
N GLN A 292 17.42 13.88 -4.03
CA GLN A 292 17.05 15.28 -3.72
C GLN A 292 15.71 15.71 -4.35
N HIS A 293 15.35 15.18 -5.52
CA HIS A 293 14.07 15.45 -6.18
C HIS A 293 12.89 14.65 -5.60
N PHE A 294 13.15 13.56 -4.86
CA PHE A 294 12.14 12.59 -4.43
C PHE A 294 12.08 12.39 -2.90
N ASN A 295 12.34 13.44 -2.13
CA ASN A 295 12.42 13.42 -0.66
C ASN A 295 11.23 12.76 0.08
N LEU A 296 10.01 12.73 -0.49
CA LEU A 296 8.87 12.01 0.11
C LEU A 296 8.70 10.55 -0.37
N ALA A 297 9.27 10.16 -1.52
CA ALA A 297 9.03 8.84 -2.11
C ALA A 297 9.98 7.76 -1.56
N MET A 298 11.17 8.14 -1.09
CA MET A 298 12.20 7.21 -0.60
C MET A 298 11.78 6.39 0.64
N ALA A 299 10.75 6.80 1.36
CA ALA A 299 10.21 6.03 2.49
C ALA A 299 9.51 4.71 2.06
N LEU A 300 9.17 4.56 0.78
CA LEU A 300 8.38 3.43 0.27
C LEU A 300 9.12 2.50 -0.70
N HIS A 301 10.30 2.89 -1.22
CA HIS A 301 11.07 2.10 -2.19
C HIS A 301 12.46 1.75 -1.64
N GLY A 302 12.74 0.45 -1.53
CA GLY A 302 13.92 -0.09 -0.83
C GLY A 302 15.26 0.01 -1.58
N ASP A 303 15.29 0.70 -2.73
CA ASP A 303 16.23 0.49 -3.85
C ASP A 303 17.71 0.79 -3.57
N GLY A 304 18.09 1.37 -2.44
CA GLY A 304 19.51 1.62 -2.10
C GLY A 304 20.42 0.37 -2.09
N GLY A 305 19.86 -0.85 -2.16
CA GLY A 305 20.62 -2.08 -2.39
C GLY A 305 21.04 -2.32 -3.85
N THR A 306 20.34 -1.76 -4.84
CA THR A 306 20.68 -1.95 -6.26
C THR A 306 21.93 -1.14 -6.61
N LEU A 307 21.96 0.16 -6.27
CA LEU A 307 23.09 1.06 -6.48
C LEU A 307 24.39 0.52 -5.85
N LEU A 308 24.34 0.09 -4.59
CA LEU A 308 25.50 -0.48 -3.87
C LEU A 308 26.11 -1.66 -4.66
N ASN A 309 25.27 -2.55 -5.17
CA ASN A 309 25.70 -3.73 -5.93
C ASN A 309 26.23 -3.38 -7.33
N ARG A 310 25.75 -2.29 -7.95
CA ARG A 310 26.30 -1.73 -9.21
C ARG A 310 27.69 -1.12 -8.97
N VAL A 311 27.81 -0.21 -7.99
CA VAL A 311 29.08 0.46 -7.64
C VAL A 311 30.18 -0.55 -7.29
N ARG A 312 29.91 -1.51 -6.38
CA ARG A 312 30.88 -2.57 -6.05
C ARG A 312 31.33 -3.36 -7.27
N ARG A 313 30.40 -3.71 -8.17
CA ARG A 313 30.70 -4.48 -9.39
C ARG A 313 31.51 -3.68 -10.42
N VAL A 314 31.25 -2.37 -10.55
CA VAL A 314 32.09 -1.46 -11.34
C VAL A 314 33.51 -1.39 -10.77
N MET A 315 33.63 -1.31 -9.44
CA MET A 315 34.91 -1.36 -8.71
C MET A 315 35.61 -2.75 -8.73
N GLY A 316 35.12 -3.70 -9.53
CA GLY A 316 35.73 -5.01 -9.74
C GLY A 316 35.44 -6.04 -8.63
N GLU A 317 34.68 -5.69 -7.60
CA GLU A 317 34.30 -6.63 -6.56
C GLU A 317 33.29 -7.66 -7.09
N LYS A 318 33.45 -8.92 -6.64
CA LYS A 318 32.44 -9.96 -6.82
C LYS A 318 31.29 -9.75 -5.84
N ALA A 319 30.53 -8.67 -6.07
CA ALA A 319 29.42 -8.24 -5.23
C ALA A 319 28.55 -9.43 -4.82
N MET A 320 28.45 -9.69 -3.51
CA MET A 320 27.67 -10.78 -2.95
C MET A 320 26.22 -10.64 -3.40
N GLU A 321 25.78 -11.55 -4.27
CA GLU A 321 24.42 -11.57 -4.81
C GLU A 321 23.43 -11.69 -3.65
N GLN A 322 22.79 -10.56 -3.31
CA GLN A 322 22.06 -10.41 -2.05
C GLN A 322 20.90 -11.39 -2.02
N LYS A 323 21.04 -12.40 -1.16
CA LYS A 323 20.37 -13.69 -1.28
C LYS A 323 18.90 -13.60 -0.88
N SER A 324 18.08 -13.00 -1.75
CA SER A 324 16.67 -12.69 -1.51
C SER A 324 15.82 -13.96 -1.44
N MET A 325 15.83 -14.58 -0.26
CA MET A 325 15.00 -15.75 0.08
C MET A 325 13.48 -15.46 0.01
N SER A 326 13.08 -14.20 -0.23
CA SER A 326 11.68 -13.79 -0.38
C SER A 326 10.99 -14.51 -1.55
N GLY A 327 11.62 -14.56 -2.74
CA GLY A 327 11.06 -15.27 -3.89
C GLY A 327 10.84 -16.77 -3.63
N ILE A 328 11.79 -17.41 -2.94
CA ILE A 328 11.70 -18.83 -2.55
C ILE A 328 10.57 -19.04 -1.52
N ARG A 329 10.37 -18.12 -0.57
CA ARG A 329 9.27 -18.18 0.41
C ARG A 329 7.90 -17.98 -0.25
N MET A 330 7.77 -17.04 -1.18
CA MET A 330 6.52 -16.83 -1.94
C MET A 330 6.21 -18.01 -2.87
N ALA A 331 7.22 -18.58 -3.53
CA ALA A 331 7.07 -19.80 -4.32
C ALA A 331 6.70 -21.01 -3.43
N ALA A 332 7.20 -21.08 -2.19
CA ALA A 332 6.81 -22.11 -1.23
C ALA A 332 5.34 -21.96 -0.79
N VAL A 333 4.85 -20.73 -0.53
CA VAL A 333 3.41 -20.49 -0.26
C VAL A 333 2.55 -20.88 -1.47
N SER A 334 3.01 -20.56 -2.69
CA SER A 334 2.32 -20.94 -3.93
C SER A 334 2.31 -22.46 -4.14
N MET A 335 3.40 -23.16 -3.82
CA MET A 335 3.46 -24.63 -3.82
C MET A 335 2.66 -25.28 -2.69
N ILE A 336 2.45 -24.61 -1.55
CA ILE A 336 1.55 -25.11 -0.50
C ILE A 336 0.11 -25.04 -0.99
N LEU A 337 -0.31 -23.92 -1.61
CA LEU A 337 -1.63 -23.78 -2.22
C LEU A 337 -1.85 -24.80 -3.37
N ALA A 338 -0.91 -24.92 -4.31
CA ALA A 338 -0.97 -25.92 -5.37
C ALA A 338 -0.86 -27.36 -4.82
N GLY A 339 -0.15 -27.57 -3.71
CA GLY A 339 -0.02 -28.84 -3.01
C GLY A 339 -1.32 -29.28 -2.33
N LEU A 340 -2.05 -28.36 -1.69
CA LEU A 340 -3.40 -28.64 -1.19
C LEU A 340 -4.37 -29.03 -2.32
N TYR A 341 -4.22 -28.44 -3.51
CA TYR A 341 -5.01 -28.78 -4.70
C TYR A 341 -4.61 -30.14 -5.32
N ALA A 342 -3.32 -30.46 -5.37
CA ALA A 342 -2.83 -31.68 -6.02
C ALA A 342 -2.78 -32.94 -5.12
N ALA A 343 -2.76 -32.77 -3.79
CA ALA A 343 -2.68 -33.88 -2.84
C ALA A 343 -3.80 -34.93 -2.96
N PRO A 344 -5.08 -34.60 -3.21
CA PRO A 344 -6.14 -35.59 -3.37
C PRO A 344 -5.89 -36.56 -4.55
N HIS A 345 -5.41 -36.02 -5.68
CA HIS A 345 -5.16 -36.78 -6.90
C HIS A 345 -3.94 -37.69 -6.77
N LEU A 346 -2.83 -37.19 -6.21
CA LEU A 346 -1.63 -37.99 -5.96
C LEU A 346 -1.88 -39.10 -4.91
N ALA A 347 -2.70 -38.84 -3.89
CA ALA A 347 -3.08 -39.82 -2.89
C ALA A 347 -4.00 -40.95 -3.42
N HIS A 348 -4.67 -40.74 -4.56
CA HIS A 348 -5.41 -41.79 -5.27
C HIS A 348 -4.50 -42.66 -6.15
N GLY A 349 -3.66 -42.04 -6.98
CA GLY A 349 -2.77 -42.78 -7.90
C GLY A 349 -1.80 -43.74 -7.20
N LEU A 350 -1.32 -43.37 -6.00
CA LEU A 350 -0.47 -44.22 -5.17
C LEU A 350 -1.21 -45.34 -4.42
N LYS A 351 -2.55 -45.36 -4.42
CA LYS A 351 -3.36 -46.43 -3.81
C LYS A 351 -3.83 -47.46 -4.83
N THR A 352 -4.11 -47.06 -6.06
CA THR A 352 -4.56 -47.95 -7.13
C THR A 352 -3.54 -49.05 -7.46
N ASP A 353 -2.25 -48.73 -7.38
CA ASP A 353 -1.15 -49.65 -7.72
C ASP A 353 -1.03 -50.85 -6.75
N HIS A 354 -1.60 -50.74 -5.55
CA HIS A 354 -1.55 -51.79 -4.52
C HIS A 354 -2.77 -52.74 -4.52
N GLN A 355 -3.76 -52.53 -5.38
CA GLN A 355 -4.95 -53.40 -5.47
C GLN A 355 -5.09 -54.20 -6.78
N GLN A 356 -4.20 -54.02 -7.76
CA GLN A 356 -4.28 -54.77 -9.02
C GLN A 356 -3.65 -56.18 -8.98
N ILE A 357 -3.01 -56.58 -7.87
CA ILE A 357 -2.37 -57.91 -7.71
C ILE A 357 -3.22 -58.83 -6.82
N ALA A 358 -4.49 -59.04 -7.18
CA ALA A 358 -5.42 -59.94 -6.49
C ALA A 358 -6.51 -60.50 -7.44
N ALA A 359 -6.12 -61.23 -8.48
CA ALA A 359 -7.05 -61.82 -9.44
C ALA A 359 -7.68 -63.14 -8.95
N VAL A 360 -8.99 -63.29 -9.16
CA VAL A 360 -9.76 -64.56 -9.03
C VAL A 360 -10.68 -64.67 -10.27
N PRO A 361 -10.84 -65.85 -10.90
CA PRO A 361 -11.16 -65.91 -12.34
C PRO A 361 -12.64 -66.07 -12.71
N THR A 362 -12.89 -65.90 -14.01
CA THR A 362 -14.14 -66.19 -14.73
C THR A 362 -14.65 -67.61 -14.54
N LEU A 363 -15.98 -67.76 -14.47
CA LEU A 363 -16.70 -68.96 -14.90
C LEU A 363 -17.83 -68.56 -15.85
N ALA A 364 -18.13 -69.42 -16.82
CA ALA A 364 -19.14 -69.22 -17.86
C ALA A 364 -20.04 -70.47 -17.98
N ASP A 365 -21.13 -70.32 -18.72
CA ASP A 365 -22.07 -71.34 -19.20
C ASP A 365 -22.75 -72.28 -18.19
N THR A 366 -24.08 -72.19 -18.14
CA THR A 366 -24.95 -73.31 -18.56
C THR A 366 -26.39 -72.84 -18.79
N ALA A 367 -27.10 -73.45 -19.74
CA ALA A 367 -28.49 -73.12 -20.06
C ALA A 367 -29.32 -74.39 -20.35
N VAL A 368 -30.49 -74.54 -19.72
CA VAL A 368 -31.42 -75.67 -19.96
C VAL A 368 -32.91 -75.24 -19.89
N ALA A 369 -33.54 -75.22 -21.07
CA ALA A 369 -34.93 -75.55 -21.44
C ALA A 369 -36.18 -75.36 -20.50
N ALA A 370 -37.13 -74.56 -21.03
CA ALA A 370 -38.57 -74.92 -21.26
C ALA A 370 -39.63 -74.82 -20.09
N PRO A 371 -40.97 -74.96 -20.35
CA PRO A 371 -41.78 -74.01 -21.16
C PRO A 371 -43.27 -73.75 -20.70
N VAL A 372 -43.92 -72.72 -21.29
CA VAL A 372 -45.39 -72.49 -21.57
C VAL A 372 -46.45 -72.51 -20.43
N ALA A 373 -47.13 -71.35 -20.22
CA ALA A 373 -48.61 -71.13 -20.14
C ALA A 373 -48.88 -69.66 -19.69
N ALA A 374 -49.72 -68.77 -20.26
CA ALA A 374 -50.99 -68.78 -21.00
C ALA A 374 -52.25 -68.50 -20.15
N VAL A 375 -52.88 -67.30 -20.31
CA VAL A 375 -54.34 -66.95 -20.22
C VAL A 375 -54.54 -65.43 -20.46
N ALA A 376 -55.76 -64.98 -20.76
CA ALA A 376 -56.11 -63.71 -21.43
C ALA A 376 -56.92 -62.69 -20.53
N PRO A 377 -57.29 -61.47 -21.01
CA PRO A 377 -57.66 -60.32 -20.14
C PRO A 377 -59.19 -60.03 -19.99
N VAL A 378 -59.52 -59.05 -19.14
CA VAL A 378 -60.85 -58.41 -18.96
C VAL A 378 -60.68 -56.87 -18.82
N ALA A 379 -61.72 -56.07 -19.10
CA ALA A 379 -61.66 -54.63 -19.41
C ALA A 379 -62.25 -53.67 -18.33
N GLU A 380 -62.27 -52.36 -18.66
CA GLU A 380 -62.76 -51.21 -17.84
C GLU A 380 -64.28 -51.22 -17.55
N PRO A 381 -64.80 -50.37 -16.62
CA PRO A 381 -65.30 -49.05 -17.05
C PRO A 381 -65.21 -47.87 -16.03
N ARG A 382 -65.63 -46.67 -16.48
CA ARG A 382 -65.89 -45.38 -15.78
C ARG A 382 -67.40 -44.99 -15.98
N PRO A 383 -67.95 -43.81 -15.58
CA PRO A 383 -67.83 -42.96 -14.37
C PRO A 383 -69.19 -42.44 -13.79
N ALA A 384 -69.20 -41.80 -12.59
CA ALA A 384 -70.22 -40.85 -12.05
C ALA A 384 -69.60 -40.13 -10.81
N ALA A 385 -69.73 -38.82 -10.50
CA ALA A 385 -70.91 -37.96 -10.21
C ALA A 385 -71.63 -38.37 -8.90
N ILE A 386 -72.02 -37.51 -7.93
CA ILE A 386 -72.17 -36.03 -7.78
C ILE A 386 -72.02 -35.64 -6.25
N ALA A 387 -72.13 -34.43 -5.65
CA ALA A 387 -72.43 -33.02 -6.05
C ALA A 387 -72.04 -31.97 -4.95
N ALA A 388 -71.79 -30.71 -5.38
CA ALA A 388 -72.23 -29.40 -4.83
C ALA A 388 -72.10 -28.95 -3.34
N VAL A 389 -71.48 -27.76 -3.12
CA VAL A 389 -71.97 -26.58 -2.36
C VAL A 389 -71.07 -25.35 -2.67
N ALA A 390 -71.59 -24.11 -2.59
CA ALA A 390 -70.90 -22.82 -2.79
C ALA A 390 -71.52 -21.76 -1.83
N PRO A 391 -71.01 -20.50 -1.64
CA PRO A 391 -70.49 -19.58 -2.66
C PRO A 391 -69.20 -18.77 -2.30
N GLN A 392 -68.79 -17.90 -3.23
CA GLN A 392 -67.73 -16.88 -3.09
C GLN A 392 -68.32 -15.51 -2.66
N PRO A 393 -67.49 -14.48 -2.33
CA PRO A 393 -67.12 -13.52 -3.38
C PRO A 393 -65.67 -12.98 -3.33
N SER A 394 -64.95 -13.15 -4.46
CA SER A 394 -64.27 -12.13 -5.29
C SER A 394 -63.33 -11.03 -4.73
N PRO A 395 -62.31 -10.58 -5.51
CA PRO A 395 -61.22 -9.72 -5.05
C PRO A 395 -61.43 -8.20 -5.30
N VAL A 396 -60.51 -7.37 -4.77
CA VAL A 396 -60.38 -5.94 -5.08
C VAL A 396 -58.91 -5.59 -5.42
N SER A 397 -58.71 -4.67 -6.37
CA SER A 397 -57.44 -4.29 -6.99
C SER A 397 -56.59 -3.30 -6.17
N PRO A 398 -55.32 -3.03 -6.57
CA PRO A 398 -54.45 -2.04 -5.91
C PRO A 398 -54.98 -0.59 -6.00
N VAL A 399 -54.54 0.26 -5.06
CA VAL A 399 -54.90 1.68 -4.99
C VAL A 399 -53.78 2.55 -5.59
N GLU A 400 -54.16 3.52 -6.43
CA GLU A 400 -53.25 4.52 -7.01
C GLU A 400 -52.94 5.70 -6.05
N PRO A 401 -51.80 6.39 -6.20
CA PRO A 401 -51.43 7.54 -5.37
C PRO A 401 -52.03 8.87 -5.85
N LEU A 402 -52.38 9.74 -4.88
CA LEU A 402 -52.85 11.12 -5.08
C LEU A 402 -52.25 12.02 -3.95
N PRO A 403 -52.14 13.35 -4.12
CA PRO A 403 -51.22 13.97 -5.07
C PRO A 403 -50.34 15.07 -4.41
N ASN A 404 -49.31 15.53 -5.13
CA ASN A 404 -48.43 16.63 -4.68
C ASN A 404 -49.15 18.00 -4.60
N PRO A 405 -49.00 18.76 -3.50
CA PRO A 405 -49.13 20.21 -3.48
C PRO A 405 -47.75 20.89 -3.62
N ASN A 406 -47.66 21.89 -4.50
CA ASN A 406 -46.46 22.71 -4.80
C ASN A 406 -46.96 24.03 -5.44
N PRO A 407 -46.22 25.16 -5.51
CA PRO A 407 -44.95 25.54 -4.85
C PRO A 407 -45.01 26.88 -4.08
N ASN A 408 -44.00 27.17 -3.23
CA ASN A 408 -43.37 28.51 -3.05
C ASN A 408 -42.36 28.55 -1.88
N PRO A 409 -41.44 29.54 -1.81
CA PRO A 409 -40.77 30.24 -2.92
C PRO A 409 -39.23 30.23 -2.76
N ASN A 410 -38.53 30.68 -3.80
CA ASN A 410 -37.08 30.87 -3.80
C ASN A 410 -36.67 32.07 -2.91
N PRO A 411 -35.66 31.95 -2.02
CA PRO A 411 -34.96 33.11 -1.48
C PRO A 411 -33.96 33.63 -2.53
N GLN A 412 -34.20 34.82 -3.09
CA GLN A 412 -33.19 35.52 -3.90
C GLN A 412 -32.10 36.14 -2.99
N PRO A 413 -30.89 36.38 -3.53
CA PRO A 413 -29.75 36.82 -2.72
C PRO A 413 -29.92 38.26 -2.23
N ASN A 414 -29.70 38.47 -0.93
CA ASN A 414 -29.66 39.80 -0.33
C ASN A 414 -28.25 40.41 -0.50
N PRO A 415 -28.09 41.71 -0.83
CA PRO A 415 -26.80 42.28 -1.19
C PRO A 415 -25.93 42.59 0.04
N ASN A 416 -24.61 42.50 -0.14
CA ASN A 416 -23.60 42.88 0.85
C ASN A 416 -23.16 44.35 0.64
N PRO A 417 -23.19 45.21 1.69
CA PRO A 417 -22.51 46.50 1.67
C PRO A 417 -21.48 46.68 2.80
N ASN A 418 -20.22 46.91 2.38
CA ASN A 418 -19.16 47.60 3.13
C ASN A 418 -18.52 46.90 4.37
N PRO A 419 -17.33 47.35 4.82
CA PRO A 419 -16.19 47.89 4.06
C PRO A 419 -14.93 47.00 4.20
N ASN A 420 -14.01 47.08 3.24
CA ASN A 420 -12.78 46.27 3.22
C ASN A 420 -11.67 46.85 4.14
N PRO A 421 -11.22 46.17 5.21
CA PRO A 421 -10.03 46.57 5.96
C PRO A 421 -8.77 46.22 5.16
N GLN A 422 -7.81 47.12 5.08
CA GLN A 422 -6.57 46.89 4.35
C GLN A 422 -5.74 45.75 4.96
N PRO A 423 -5.13 44.86 4.15
CA PRO A 423 -4.10 43.95 4.65
C PRO A 423 -2.91 44.75 5.19
N ASN A 424 -2.61 44.59 6.48
CA ASN A 424 -1.36 45.08 7.06
C ASN A 424 -0.18 44.35 6.37
N PRO A 425 0.99 44.99 6.13
CA PRO A 425 2.07 44.35 5.37
C PRO A 425 2.53 43.05 6.04
N ASN A 426 2.42 41.96 5.29
CA ASN A 426 2.91 40.65 5.73
C ASN A 426 4.44 40.76 5.90
N PRO A 427 5.03 40.38 7.05
CA PRO A 427 6.48 40.30 7.18
C PRO A 427 7.04 39.45 6.04
N GLN A 428 8.11 39.93 5.40
CA GLN A 428 8.69 39.23 4.25
C GLN A 428 9.01 37.78 4.64
N PRO A 429 8.60 36.78 3.83
CA PRO A 429 9.14 35.44 3.96
C PRO A 429 10.66 35.54 3.92
N ASN A 430 11.31 35.19 5.02
CA ASN A 430 12.77 35.17 5.14
C ASN A 430 13.33 34.39 3.93
N PRO A 431 14.32 34.93 3.18
CA PRO A 431 14.76 34.29 1.94
C PRO A 431 15.04 32.81 2.16
N ASN A 432 14.33 31.98 1.39
CA ASN A 432 14.53 30.53 1.39
C ASN A 432 16.03 30.29 1.17
N PRO A 433 16.75 29.56 2.04
CA PRO A 433 18.21 29.54 2.03
C PRO A 433 18.72 29.25 0.63
N GLN A 434 19.37 30.24 0.02
CA GLN A 434 20.08 30.02 -1.23
C GLN A 434 21.07 28.88 -0.97
N PRO A 435 21.24 27.91 -1.89
CA PRO A 435 22.34 26.98 -1.83
C PRO A 435 23.62 27.81 -1.66
N SER A 436 24.31 27.66 -0.53
CA SER A 436 25.49 28.49 -0.27
C SER A 436 26.52 28.21 -1.36
N ALA A 437 27.28 29.22 -1.79
CA ALA A 437 28.19 29.09 -2.93
C ALA A 437 29.21 27.94 -2.73
N ASP A 438 29.50 27.60 -1.48
CA ASP A 438 30.32 26.48 -1.04
C ASP A 438 29.83 25.11 -1.53
N ALA A 439 28.52 24.94 -1.77
CA ALA A 439 27.94 23.70 -2.29
C ALA A 439 28.49 23.34 -3.68
N ALA A 440 28.86 24.33 -4.48
CA ALA A 440 29.42 24.13 -5.82
C ALA A 440 30.93 23.79 -5.84
N GLN A 441 31.59 23.75 -4.68
CA GLN A 441 33.01 23.41 -4.55
C GLN A 441 33.30 22.25 -3.58
N GLN A 442 32.27 21.48 -3.20
CA GLN A 442 32.49 20.26 -2.41
C GLN A 442 33.00 19.15 -3.33
N GLY A 443 34.29 18.79 -3.16
CA GLY A 443 34.97 17.80 -4.00
C GLY A 443 34.34 16.39 -3.95
N GLY A 444 34.77 15.54 -4.89
CA GLY A 444 34.19 14.22 -5.19
C GLY A 444 33.92 13.31 -3.98
N GLY A 445 33.10 12.28 -4.18
CA GLY A 445 32.49 11.48 -3.11
C GLY A 445 33.48 11.00 -2.04
N LEU A 446 34.68 10.61 -2.46
CA LEU A 446 35.77 10.18 -1.58
C LEU A 446 36.26 11.28 -0.63
N GLN A 447 36.32 12.55 -1.06
CA GLN A 447 36.72 13.68 -0.20
C GLN A 447 35.68 13.95 0.89
N TYR A 448 34.39 13.84 0.57
CA TYR A 448 33.31 13.97 1.57
C TYR A 448 33.44 12.89 2.66
N LEU A 449 33.65 11.63 2.26
CA LEU A 449 33.84 10.51 3.21
C LEU A 449 35.09 10.70 4.08
N GLN A 450 36.19 11.21 3.52
CA GLN A 450 37.39 11.53 4.30
C GLN A 450 37.12 12.65 5.31
N ARG A 451 36.54 13.78 4.90
CA ARG A 451 36.28 14.91 5.81
C ARG A 451 35.25 14.56 6.90
N MET A 452 34.26 13.72 6.60
CA MET A 452 33.36 13.17 7.63
C MET A 452 34.13 12.33 8.66
N ARG A 453 35.08 11.49 8.22
CA ARG A 453 35.97 10.75 9.14
C ARG A 453 36.81 11.67 10.01
N GLU A 454 37.35 12.76 9.44
CA GLU A 454 38.09 13.81 10.16
C GLU A 454 37.19 14.62 11.13
N ALA A 455 35.88 14.71 10.87
CA ALA A 455 34.88 15.27 11.77
C ALA A 455 34.43 14.30 12.89
N GLY A 456 35.00 13.10 12.96
CA GLY A 456 34.67 12.07 13.97
C GLY A 456 33.69 10.99 13.49
N TYR A 457 33.31 11.00 12.21
CA TYR A 457 32.29 10.11 11.63
C TYR A 457 32.91 9.11 10.64
N PRO A 458 33.38 7.94 11.10
CA PRO A 458 33.93 6.90 10.23
C PRO A 458 32.82 6.19 9.44
N LEU A 459 32.42 6.80 8.32
CA LEU A 459 31.42 6.27 7.41
C LEU A 459 31.90 5.00 6.70
N ASP A 460 31.11 3.93 6.78
CA ASP A 460 31.33 2.65 6.12
C ASP A 460 30.35 2.48 4.94
N LEU A 461 30.87 2.43 3.71
CA LEU A 461 30.03 2.27 2.51
C LEU A 461 29.16 1.01 2.53
N ASP A 462 29.60 -0.07 3.19
CA ASP A 462 28.90 -1.35 3.21
C ASP A 462 27.68 -1.35 4.14
N LYS A 463 27.70 -0.51 5.17
CA LYS A 463 26.67 -0.41 6.22
C LYS A 463 25.82 0.86 6.07
N ASP A 464 26.48 1.98 5.75
CA ASP A 464 25.94 3.31 5.92
C ASP A 464 25.48 3.97 4.62
N LEU A 465 25.62 3.37 3.43
CA LEU A 465 25.32 4.03 2.14
C LEU A 465 23.97 4.78 2.13
N LYS A 466 22.90 4.17 2.68
CA LYS A 466 21.58 4.82 2.79
C LYS A 466 21.61 6.09 3.65
N GLN A 467 22.40 6.09 4.72
CA GLN A 467 22.62 7.21 5.62
C GLN A 467 23.56 8.25 4.97
N ILE A 468 24.62 7.82 4.27
CA ILE A 468 25.53 8.69 3.50
C ILE A 468 24.76 9.49 2.45
N VAL A 469 23.91 8.82 1.65
CA VAL A 469 23.04 9.47 0.66
C VAL A 469 22.06 10.43 1.33
N ALA A 470 21.45 10.05 2.46
CA ALA A 470 20.53 10.92 3.20
C ALA A 470 21.22 12.15 3.82
N LEU A 471 22.42 11.99 4.39
CA LEU A 471 23.26 13.08 4.92
C LEU A 471 23.58 14.09 3.82
N ARG A 472 23.99 13.61 2.64
CA ARG A 472 24.24 14.44 1.45
C ARG A 472 22.96 15.13 0.95
N SER A 473 21.85 14.39 0.83
CA SER A 473 20.59 14.95 0.29
C SER A 473 19.94 16.02 1.18
N VAL A 474 20.15 15.99 2.49
CA VAL A 474 19.72 17.08 3.41
C VAL A 474 20.81 18.14 3.65
N GLY A 475 21.97 18.02 3.01
CA GLY A 475 23.06 19.01 3.11
C GLY A 475 23.82 19.01 4.44
N VAL A 476 23.99 17.85 5.10
CA VAL A 476 24.94 17.71 6.22
C VAL A 476 26.36 17.75 5.66
N THR A 477 27.07 18.83 5.97
CA THR A 477 28.50 18.97 5.68
C THR A 477 29.35 18.50 6.88
N PRO A 478 30.62 18.12 6.66
CA PRO A 478 31.55 17.77 7.74
C PRO A 478 31.70 18.89 8.78
N GLU A 479 31.67 20.14 8.35
CA GLU A 479 31.80 21.34 9.18
C GLU A 479 30.58 21.49 10.10
N TYR A 480 29.37 21.25 9.57
CA TYR A 480 28.14 21.22 10.37
C TYR A 480 28.15 20.07 11.38
N ALA A 481 28.55 18.87 10.98
CA ALA A 481 28.65 17.71 11.87
C ALA A 481 29.61 17.99 13.04
N LYS A 482 30.78 18.56 12.74
CA LYS A 482 31.79 18.99 13.72
C LYS A 482 31.28 20.09 14.65
N SER A 483 30.60 21.12 14.13
CA SER A 483 30.06 22.20 14.96
C SER A 483 28.92 21.74 15.87
N MET A 484 28.09 20.80 15.41
CA MET A 484 27.00 20.24 16.22
C MET A 484 27.55 19.40 17.39
N ALA A 485 28.59 18.59 17.17
CA ALA A 485 29.29 17.88 18.24
C ALA A 485 29.94 18.81 19.29
N GLN A 486 30.28 20.05 18.91
CA GLN A 486 30.85 21.07 19.80
C GLN A 486 29.79 21.86 20.61
N THR A 487 28.48 21.62 20.40
CA THR A 487 27.40 22.36 21.10
C THR A 487 27.33 22.08 22.61
N GLY A 488 27.83 20.92 23.03
CA GLY A 488 27.76 20.41 24.42
C GLY A 488 26.61 19.43 24.69
N LEU A 489 25.75 19.13 23.70
CA LEU A 489 24.57 18.27 23.86
C LEU A 489 24.83 16.77 23.63
N GLY A 490 26.10 16.35 23.67
CA GLY A 490 26.58 15.04 23.21
C GLY A 490 26.98 15.03 21.73
N THR A 491 27.61 13.95 21.28
CA THR A 491 27.96 13.73 19.87
C THR A 491 26.75 13.20 19.10
N PRO A 492 26.23 13.91 18.08
CA PRO A 492 25.14 13.39 17.25
C PRO A 492 25.53 12.07 16.56
N SER A 493 24.59 11.14 16.42
CA SER A 493 24.73 10.01 15.47
C SER A 493 24.48 10.47 14.03
N LEU A 494 24.72 9.60 13.05
CA LEU A 494 24.38 9.87 11.64
C LEU A 494 22.87 10.14 11.46
N HIS A 495 22.02 9.46 12.22
CA HIS A 495 20.57 9.69 12.20
C HIS A 495 20.22 11.05 12.82
N ASP A 496 20.85 11.42 13.94
CA ASP A 496 20.63 12.72 14.57
C ASP A 496 21.06 13.87 13.66
N LEU A 497 22.21 13.74 12.97
CA LEU A 497 22.66 14.75 12.00
C LEU A 497 21.63 15.00 10.89
N ILE A 498 21.02 13.92 10.35
CA ILE A 498 19.94 14.03 9.34
C ILE A 498 18.73 14.75 9.94
N ALA A 499 18.29 14.35 11.14
CA ALA A 499 17.12 14.94 11.80
C ALA A 499 17.32 16.42 12.17
N LEU A 500 18.45 16.76 12.80
CA LEU A 500 18.83 18.12 13.21
C LEU A 500 18.90 19.04 11.99
N LYS A 501 19.54 18.60 10.91
CA LYS A 501 19.66 19.37 9.66
C LYS A 501 18.31 19.57 8.98
N SER A 502 17.50 18.50 8.87
CA SER A 502 16.16 18.55 8.28
C SER A 502 15.22 19.50 9.03
N MET A 503 15.35 19.57 10.36
CA MET A 503 14.59 20.48 11.22
C MET A 503 15.14 21.92 11.24
N GLY A 504 16.21 22.23 10.51
CA GLY A 504 16.85 23.55 10.53
C GLY A 504 17.39 23.94 11.91
N ILE A 505 17.98 22.97 12.63
CA ILE A 505 18.64 23.16 13.92
C ILE A 505 20.13 23.40 13.66
N THR A 506 20.64 24.50 14.18
CA THR A 506 22.03 24.94 14.00
C THR A 506 22.68 25.28 15.35
N PRO A 507 24.01 25.36 15.44
CA PRO A 507 24.69 25.76 16.68
C PRO A 507 24.24 27.13 17.20
N GLU A 508 23.92 28.07 16.30
CA GLU A 508 23.48 29.43 16.63
C GLU A 508 22.06 29.42 17.21
N TYR A 509 21.16 28.62 16.64
CA TYR A 509 19.82 28.41 17.20
C TYR A 509 19.90 27.81 18.62
N LEU A 510 20.79 26.83 18.83
CA LEU A 510 21.00 26.22 20.15
C LEU A 510 21.65 27.20 21.14
N ALA A 511 22.59 28.03 20.68
CA ALA A 511 23.16 29.11 21.48
C ALA A 511 22.10 30.13 21.93
N GLY A 512 21.16 30.49 21.05
CA GLY A 512 20.03 31.36 21.37
C GLY A 512 19.03 30.80 22.39
N LEU A 513 19.06 29.49 22.68
CA LEU A 513 18.27 28.87 23.75
C LEU A 513 19.03 28.79 25.10
N LYS A 514 20.37 28.90 25.10
CA LYS A 514 21.17 28.77 26.34
C LYS A 514 20.82 29.88 27.34
N GLY A 515 20.67 29.52 28.60
CA GLY A 515 20.25 30.43 29.67
C GLY A 515 18.73 30.67 29.77
N SER A 516 17.92 30.07 28.91
CA SER A 516 16.46 30.04 29.05
C SER A 516 15.97 28.79 29.80
N ALA A 517 14.76 28.82 30.35
CA ALA A 517 14.12 27.67 31.02
C ALA A 517 13.80 26.48 30.06
N ILE A 518 13.94 26.71 28.74
CA ILE A 518 13.75 25.71 27.68
C ILE A 518 15.08 25.31 27.01
N ALA A 519 16.23 25.62 27.63
CA ALA A 519 17.53 25.20 27.14
C ALA A 519 17.60 23.65 27.11
N PRO A 520 17.76 23.01 25.94
CA PRO A 520 17.81 21.56 25.85
C PRO A 520 19.10 21.03 26.48
N THR A 521 19.01 19.91 27.19
CA THR A 521 20.14 19.20 27.80
C THR A 521 20.79 18.19 26.84
N ASN A 522 20.03 17.75 25.84
CA ASN A 522 20.43 16.74 24.85
C ASN A 522 19.81 17.02 23.46
N LEU A 523 20.26 16.28 22.45
CA LEU A 523 19.83 16.47 21.05
C LEU A 523 18.35 16.15 20.80
N HIS A 524 17.75 15.22 21.56
CA HIS A 524 16.33 14.86 21.40
C HIS A 524 15.40 15.97 21.92
N GLU A 525 15.75 16.58 23.05
CA GLU A 525 15.10 17.81 23.54
C GLU A 525 15.24 18.97 22.55
N ALA A 526 16.41 19.16 21.94
CA ALA A 526 16.61 20.19 20.91
C ALA A 526 15.69 20.00 19.70
N ILE A 527 15.50 18.76 19.24
CA ILE A 527 14.55 18.41 18.17
C ILE A 527 13.11 18.70 18.62
N THR A 528 12.77 18.37 19.86
CA THR A 528 11.42 18.56 20.44
C THR A 528 11.04 20.04 20.61
N VAL A 529 11.97 20.88 21.08
CA VAL A 529 11.77 22.34 21.19
C VAL A 529 11.51 22.95 19.82
N LYS A 530 12.27 22.51 18.81
CA LYS A 530 12.13 22.99 17.42
C LYS A 530 10.81 22.53 16.79
N SER A 531 10.47 21.24 16.90
CA SER A 531 9.29 20.66 16.23
C SER A 531 7.96 21.18 16.77
N LEU A 532 7.87 21.45 18.08
CA LEU A 532 6.70 22.03 18.70
C LEU A 532 6.63 23.57 18.58
N GLY A 533 7.62 24.22 17.96
CA GLY A 533 7.67 25.68 17.84
C GLY A 533 7.67 26.39 19.20
N ILE A 534 8.47 25.87 20.14
CA ILE A 534 8.60 26.41 21.50
C ILE A 534 9.63 27.56 21.46
N THR A 535 9.23 28.74 21.96
CA THR A 535 10.06 29.95 21.99
C THR A 535 10.37 30.37 23.43
N PRO A 536 11.50 31.07 23.68
CA PRO A 536 11.81 31.59 25.01
C PRO A 536 10.71 32.51 25.56
N ASP A 537 10.01 33.25 24.69
CA ASP A 537 8.95 34.18 25.10
C ASP A 537 7.65 33.46 25.48
N TYR A 538 7.34 32.30 24.88
CA TYR A 538 6.28 31.42 25.36
C TYR A 538 6.58 30.92 26.78
N ALA A 539 7.83 30.49 27.06
CA ALA A 539 8.23 30.08 28.40
C ALA A 539 8.15 31.23 29.44
N LYS A 540 8.61 32.44 29.09
CA LYS A 540 8.45 33.65 29.94
C LYS A 540 6.98 34.00 30.19
N SER A 541 6.13 33.88 29.17
CA SER A 541 4.69 34.17 29.31
C SER A 541 3.96 33.17 30.21
N LEU A 542 4.47 31.95 30.35
CA LEU A 542 3.96 30.98 31.33
C LEU A 542 4.43 31.31 32.76
N GLU A 543 5.68 31.73 32.94
CA GLU A 543 6.20 32.16 34.25
C GLU A 543 5.44 33.39 34.80
N SER A 544 5.05 34.34 33.92
CA SER A 544 4.29 35.54 34.33
C SER A 544 2.87 35.26 34.84
N LEU A 545 2.33 34.05 34.62
CA LEU A 545 1.01 33.64 35.12
C LEU A 545 1.03 33.23 36.60
N GLY A 546 2.21 33.10 37.22
CA GLY A 546 2.36 32.78 38.64
C GLY A 546 1.85 31.37 39.01
N LEU A 547 2.14 30.36 38.18
CA LEU A 547 1.86 28.94 38.44
C LEU A 547 3.14 28.15 38.78
N GLY A 548 4.17 28.84 39.28
CA GLY A 548 5.53 28.31 39.42
C GLY A 548 6.40 28.60 38.20
N LYS A 549 7.66 28.14 38.25
CA LYS A 549 8.60 28.26 37.12
C LYS A 549 8.48 27.02 36.23
N PRO A 550 8.16 27.15 34.94
CA PRO A 550 8.00 26.00 34.05
C PRO A 550 9.36 25.38 33.73
N SER A 551 9.47 24.05 33.88
CA SER A 551 10.58 23.28 33.31
C SER A 551 10.37 23.06 31.81
N LEU A 552 11.42 22.67 31.08
CA LEU A 552 11.31 22.29 29.68
C LEU A 552 10.23 21.21 29.44
N HIS A 553 10.12 20.23 30.35
CA HIS A 553 9.09 19.20 30.28
C HIS A 553 7.67 19.82 30.34
N ASP A 554 7.43 20.75 31.27
CA ASP A 554 6.12 21.40 31.42
C ASP A 554 5.76 22.26 30.19
N VAL A 555 6.74 22.98 29.64
CA VAL A 555 6.54 23.77 28.40
C VAL A 555 6.22 22.85 27.21
N VAL A 556 6.88 21.69 27.11
CA VAL A 556 6.61 20.67 26.09
C VAL A 556 5.20 20.07 26.26
N SER A 557 4.82 19.68 27.48
CA SER A 557 3.48 19.16 27.80
C SER A 557 2.38 20.18 27.55
N MET A 558 2.60 21.46 27.88
CA MET A 558 1.65 22.54 27.59
C MET A 558 1.50 22.78 26.09
N LYS A 559 2.61 22.83 25.35
CA LYS A 559 2.58 23.10 23.92
C LYS A 559 1.91 21.97 23.12
N SER A 560 2.14 20.71 23.50
CA SER A 560 1.59 19.54 22.80
C SER A 560 0.06 19.41 22.91
N VAL A 561 -0.53 19.79 24.05
CA VAL A 561 -2.00 19.82 24.23
C VAL A 561 -2.64 21.17 23.89
N GLY A 562 -1.86 22.15 23.43
CA GLY A 562 -2.35 23.49 23.07
C GLY A 562 -2.83 24.33 24.25
N VAL A 563 -2.18 24.22 25.43
CA VAL A 563 -2.31 25.23 26.49
C VAL A 563 -1.65 26.52 26.03
N THR A 564 -2.34 27.64 26.22
CA THR A 564 -1.83 28.99 25.95
C THR A 564 -1.97 29.87 27.19
N PRO A 565 -1.21 30.98 27.30
CA PRO A 565 -1.35 31.92 28.41
C PRO A 565 -2.77 32.49 28.53
N GLU A 566 -3.45 32.70 27.41
CA GLU A 566 -4.82 33.23 27.35
C GLU A 566 -5.85 32.21 27.87
N TYR A 567 -5.63 30.91 27.61
CA TYR A 567 -6.45 29.84 28.18
C TYR A 567 -6.32 29.80 29.71
N ILE A 568 -5.09 29.91 30.25
CA ILE A 568 -4.88 29.97 31.70
C ILE A 568 -5.47 31.27 32.28
N ALA A 569 -5.29 32.41 31.63
CA ALA A 569 -5.83 33.69 32.07
C ALA A 569 -7.38 33.70 32.11
N THR A 570 -8.04 33.11 31.10
CA THR A 570 -9.51 33.01 31.06
C THR A 570 -10.05 32.04 32.11
N LEU A 571 -9.35 30.95 32.44
CA LEU A 571 -9.67 30.08 33.58
C LEU A 571 -9.59 30.84 34.92
N LYS A 572 -8.48 31.56 35.17
CA LYS A 572 -8.31 32.40 36.38
C LYS A 572 -9.38 33.48 36.48
N ALA A 573 -9.68 34.19 35.39
CA ALA A 573 -10.74 35.21 35.34
C ALA A 573 -12.15 34.64 35.55
N SER A 574 -12.36 33.35 35.29
CA SER A 574 -13.65 32.66 35.48
C SER A 574 -13.80 32.04 36.87
N GLY A 575 -12.90 32.35 37.81
CA GLY A 575 -12.94 31.85 39.18
C GLY A 575 -12.50 30.39 39.35
N ILE A 576 -11.90 29.78 38.32
CA ILE A 576 -11.45 28.38 38.33
C ILE A 576 -9.96 28.37 37.97
N PRO A 577 -9.08 28.89 38.84
CA PRO A 577 -7.64 28.83 38.62
C PRO A 577 -7.17 27.37 38.71
N PRO A 578 -6.32 26.88 37.78
CA PRO A 578 -5.54 25.68 38.04
C PRO A 578 -4.53 25.97 39.16
N ALA A 579 -4.26 24.99 40.02
CA ALA A 579 -3.30 25.09 41.11
C ALA A 579 -1.85 25.18 40.61
N ASP A 580 -1.52 24.43 39.55
CA ASP A 580 -0.19 24.37 38.95
C ASP A 580 -0.24 24.17 37.42
N LEU A 581 0.93 23.99 36.81
CA LEU A 581 1.11 23.77 35.39
C LEU A 581 0.56 22.41 34.91
N HIS A 582 0.65 21.36 35.73
CA HIS A 582 0.15 20.03 35.38
C HIS A 582 -1.38 20.01 35.40
N GLU A 583 -2.03 20.66 36.36
CA GLU A 583 -3.49 20.74 36.39
C GLU A 583 -4.02 21.51 35.17
N ALA A 584 -3.36 22.60 34.76
CA ALA A 584 -3.71 23.32 33.54
C ALA A 584 -3.62 22.43 32.27
N VAL A 585 -2.60 21.55 32.18
CA VAL A 585 -2.50 20.53 31.12
C VAL A 585 -3.64 19.51 31.21
N SER A 586 -3.97 19.02 32.41
CA SER A 586 -5.08 18.07 32.63
C SER A 586 -6.44 18.67 32.24
N MET A 587 -6.72 19.92 32.65
CA MET A 587 -7.92 20.66 32.26
C MET A 587 -8.04 20.78 30.74
N LYS A 588 -6.95 21.14 30.06
CA LYS A 588 -6.93 21.28 28.60
C LYS A 588 -7.14 19.94 27.90
N SER A 589 -6.47 18.89 28.38
CA SER A 589 -6.45 17.55 27.77
C SER A 589 -7.83 16.90 27.71
N VAL A 590 -8.66 17.08 28.74
CA VAL A 590 -10.05 16.59 28.72
C VAL A 590 -11.06 17.63 28.19
N GLY A 591 -10.60 18.83 27.83
CA GLY A 591 -11.45 19.88 27.29
C GLY A 591 -12.38 20.53 28.33
N VAL A 592 -11.86 20.82 29.53
CA VAL A 592 -12.46 21.79 30.47
C VAL A 592 -12.23 23.20 29.92
N THR A 593 -13.29 23.98 29.76
CA THR A 593 -13.22 25.41 29.41
C THR A 593 -14.09 26.24 30.36
N PRO A 594 -13.92 27.57 30.40
CA PRO A 594 -14.84 28.46 31.11
C PRO A 594 -16.32 28.29 30.71
N GLU A 595 -16.61 27.94 29.46
CA GLU A 595 -17.96 27.71 28.91
C GLU A 595 -18.53 26.40 29.45
N TYR A 596 -17.73 25.33 29.45
CA TYR A 596 -18.12 24.06 30.06
C TYR A 596 -18.43 24.24 31.56
N ALA A 597 -17.56 24.90 32.32
CA ALA A 597 -17.75 25.07 33.75
C ALA A 597 -18.96 25.98 34.09
N ARG A 598 -19.15 27.08 33.34
CA ARG A 598 -20.36 27.92 33.46
C ARG A 598 -21.64 27.12 33.12
N SER A 599 -21.58 26.25 32.12
CA SER A 599 -22.71 25.40 31.72
C SER A 599 -23.01 24.30 32.75
N MET A 600 -21.99 23.71 33.37
CA MET A 600 -22.14 22.77 34.49
C MET A 600 -22.75 23.45 35.72
N ALA A 601 -22.33 24.67 36.05
CA ALA A 601 -22.95 25.46 37.11
C ALA A 601 -24.45 25.73 36.81
N ALA A 602 -24.77 26.11 35.57
CA ALA A 602 -26.15 26.30 35.11
C ALA A 602 -26.98 24.99 35.05
N ALA A 603 -26.33 23.82 34.96
CA ALA A 603 -26.96 22.51 35.08
C ALA A 603 -27.20 22.05 36.53
N GLY A 604 -26.86 22.89 37.52
CA GLY A 604 -27.06 22.62 38.95
C GLY A 604 -25.80 22.22 39.72
N PHE A 605 -24.61 22.27 39.11
CA PHE A 605 -23.33 21.87 39.70
C PHE A 605 -22.44 23.08 40.01
N SER A 606 -23.00 24.05 40.75
CA SER A 606 -22.29 25.27 41.17
C SER A 606 -21.27 24.97 42.28
N GLY A 607 -20.09 25.61 42.22
CA GLY A 607 -19.08 25.56 43.29
C GLY A 607 -18.07 24.41 43.19
N MET A 608 -18.08 23.62 42.11
CA MET A 608 -17.06 22.60 41.88
C MET A 608 -15.68 23.21 41.62
N ASN A 609 -14.64 22.55 42.15
CA ASN A 609 -13.25 22.93 41.89
C ASN A 609 -12.73 22.38 40.54
N SER A 610 -11.51 22.78 40.17
CA SER A 610 -10.80 22.35 38.96
C SER A 610 -10.70 20.82 38.85
N HIS A 611 -10.27 20.13 39.91
CA HIS A 611 -10.15 18.67 39.93
C HIS A 611 -11.50 17.95 39.74
N GLU A 612 -12.58 18.45 40.32
CA GLU A 612 -13.93 17.90 40.11
C GLU A 612 -14.44 18.12 38.68
N LEU A 613 -14.17 19.28 38.08
CA LEU A 613 -14.48 19.56 36.68
C LEU A 613 -13.68 18.67 35.73
N ILE A 614 -12.39 18.43 35.99
CA ILE A 614 -11.56 17.46 35.24
C ILE A 614 -12.16 16.06 35.38
N SER A 615 -12.48 15.63 36.60
CA SER A 615 -12.99 14.28 36.90
C SER A 615 -14.31 13.99 36.18
N MET A 616 -15.28 14.91 36.24
CA MET A 616 -16.55 14.79 35.50
C MET A 616 -16.33 14.80 33.99
N ARG A 617 -15.48 15.70 33.49
CA ARG A 617 -15.23 15.82 32.05
C ARG A 617 -14.52 14.59 31.47
N ALA A 618 -13.57 14.02 32.21
CA ALA A 618 -12.88 12.77 31.87
C ALA A 618 -13.83 11.56 31.82
N GLN A 619 -14.90 11.57 32.63
CA GLN A 619 -15.98 10.56 32.61
C GLN A 619 -17.02 10.81 31.49
N GLY A 620 -16.74 11.72 30.56
CA GLY A 620 -17.61 12.03 29.43
C GLY A 620 -18.79 12.95 29.76
N MET A 621 -18.81 13.61 30.92
CA MET A 621 -19.95 14.44 31.31
C MET A 621 -20.09 15.67 30.41
N THR A 622 -21.30 15.86 29.88
CA THR A 622 -21.71 17.06 29.14
C THR A 622 -22.73 17.86 29.96
N PRO A 623 -22.85 19.19 29.76
CA PRO A 623 -23.85 20.00 30.47
C PRO A 623 -25.30 19.55 30.21
N GLU A 624 -25.57 19.01 29.03
CA GLU A 624 -26.88 18.49 28.61
C GLU A 624 -27.24 17.23 29.39
N TYR A 625 -26.29 16.27 29.48
CA TYR A 625 -26.44 15.05 30.27
C TYR A 625 -26.52 15.36 31.78
N ALA A 626 -25.72 16.31 32.27
CA ALA A 626 -25.78 16.78 33.64
C ALA A 626 -27.16 17.37 34.00
N LYS A 627 -27.69 18.22 33.13
CA LYS A 627 -29.04 18.81 33.27
C LYS A 627 -30.12 17.75 33.17
N TRP A 628 -30.01 16.80 32.24
CA TRP A 628 -30.95 15.68 32.11
C TRP A 628 -30.96 14.82 33.38
N LEU A 629 -29.81 14.41 33.90
CA LEU A 629 -29.70 13.66 35.16
C LEU A 629 -30.37 14.41 36.31
N LYS A 630 -30.07 15.71 36.49
CA LYS A 630 -30.64 16.48 37.61
C LYS A 630 -32.14 16.78 37.46
N SER A 631 -32.66 16.83 36.22
CA SER A 631 -34.10 16.90 35.96
C SER A 631 -34.84 15.57 36.14
N THR A 632 -34.15 14.44 35.87
CA THR A 632 -34.73 13.09 35.99
C THR A 632 -34.65 12.56 37.43
N PHE A 633 -33.62 12.97 38.17
CA PHE A 633 -33.35 12.57 39.55
C PHE A 633 -33.07 13.80 40.44
N PRO A 634 -34.10 14.60 40.79
CA PRO A 634 -33.91 15.83 41.57
C PRO A 634 -33.19 15.61 42.91
N ASP A 635 -33.51 14.52 43.60
CA ASP A 635 -32.98 14.19 44.93
C ASP A 635 -31.58 13.53 44.88
N ALA A 636 -30.99 13.30 43.70
CA ALA A 636 -29.68 12.68 43.59
C ALA A 636 -28.55 13.63 44.03
N ASP A 637 -27.65 13.12 44.87
CA ASP A 637 -26.46 13.83 45.34
C ASP A 637 -25.31 13.80 44.31
N SER A 638 -24.24 14.55 44.60
CA SER A 638 -23.06 14.63 43.72
C SER A 638 -22.22 13.34 43.69
N HIS A 639 -22.46 12.38 44.59
CA HIS A 639 -21.79 11.08 44.56
C HIS A 639 -22.50 10.13 43.58
N ALA A 640 -23.81 9.94 43.76
CA ALA A 640 -24.65 9.11 42.89
C ALA A 640 -24.62 9.61 41.44
N ILE A 641 -24.59 10.93 41.21
CA ILE A 641 -24.49 11.50 39.87
C ILE A 641 -23.13 11.21 39.21
N ARG A 642 -22.01 11.33 39.95
CA ARG A 642 -20.67 10.95 39.43
C ARG A 642 -20.62 9.46 39.11
N GLN A 643 -21.14 8.61 39.99
CA GLN A 643 -21.19 7.16 39.76
C GLN A 643 -22.05 6.81 38.53
N ALA A 644 -23.23 7.40 38.39
CA ALA A 644 -24.10 7.20 37.22
C ALA A 644 -23.50 7.73 35.90
N THR A 645 -22.62 8.72 35.98
CA THR A 645 -21.86 9.23 34.83
C THR A 645 -20.81 8.22 34.40
N ALA A 646 -19.99 7.72 35.33
CA ALA A 646 -18.95 6.72 35.07
C ALA A 646 -19.47 5.37 34.54
N PHE A 647 -20.74 5.03 34.79
CA PHE A 647 -21.39 3.82 34.28
C PHE A 647 -22.39 4.08 33.13
N HIS A 648 -22.43 5.30 32.57
CA HIS A 648 -23.28 5.70 31.44
C HIS A 648 -24.74 5.24 31.60
N ILE A 649 -25.42 5.82 32.61
CA ILE A 649 -26.85 5.59 32.91
C ILE A 649 -27.70 6.51 32.02
N ASP A 650 -28.02 6.05 30.82
CA ASP A 650 -28.87 6.74 29.85
C ASP A 650 -30.36 6.37 29.96
N ALA A 651 -31.20 7.03 29.14
CA ALA A 651 -32.64 6.79 29.08
C ALA A 651 -32.99 5.37 28.57
N ASP A 652 -32.17 4.81 27.67
CA ASP A 652 -32.40 3.49 27.06
C ASP A 652 -32.14 2.37 28.06
N PHE A 653 -31.10 2.49 28.90
CA PHE A 653 -30.87 1.60 30.02
C PHE A 653 -32.00 1.69 31.06
N ILE A 654 -32.52 2.88 31.35
CA ILE A 654 -33.68 3.05 32.24
C ILE A 654 -34.93 2.39 31.64
N ALA A 655 -35.14 2.47 30.32
CA ALA A 655 -36.23 1.79 29.64
C ALA A 655 -36.04 0.25 29.67
N LYS A 656 -34.84 -0.24 29.38
CA LYS A 656 -34.45 -1.66 29.46
C LYS A 656 -34.63 -2.23 30.88
N ALA A 657 -34.29 -1.45 31.91
CA ALA A 657 -34.51 -1.82 33.31
C ALA A 657 -36.01 -1.94 33.64
N LYS A 658 -36.83 -0.95 33.26
CA LYS A 658 -38.29 -1.00 33.45
C LYS A 658 -38.95 -2.16 32.70
N ALA A 659 -38.51 -2.44 31.46
CA ALA A 659 -39.00 -3.58 30.67
C ALA A 659 -38.71 -4.94 31.34
N ASN A 660 -37.64 -5.03 32.13
CA ASN A 660 -37.30 -6.19 32.95
C ASN A 660 -37.81 -6.08 34.41
N GLY A 661 -38.87 -5.30 34.63
CA GLY A 661 -39.57 -5.18 35.92
C GLY A 661 -38.93 -4.26 36.96
N PHE A 662 -37.77 -3.66 36.67
CA PHE A 662 -37.05 -2.81 37.62
C PHE A 662 -37.61 -1.37 37.64
N ASN A 663 -38.68 -1.18 38.40
CA ASN A 663 -39.40 0.10 38.49
C ASN A 663 -38.81 1.11 39.49
N SER A 664 -37.50 1.06 39.79
CA SER A 664 -36.90 1.99 40.74
C SER A 664 -36.58 3.36 40.12
N ALA A 665 -37.09 4.43 40.73
CA ALA A 665 -36.74 5.81 40.39
C ALA A 665 -35.44 6.30 41.07
N SER A 666 -34.69 5.44 41.77
CA SER A 666 -33.47 5.82 42.48
C SER A 666 -32.22 5.62 41.62
N LEU A 667 -31.46 6.70 41.40
CA LEU A 667 -30.23 6.69 40.59
C LEU A 667 -29.16 5.74 41.14
N ASP A 668 -28.99 5.69 42.46
CA ASP A 668 -28.10 4.74 43.14
C ASP A 668 -28.45 3.28 42.81
N LYS A 669 -29.74 2.94 42.85
CA LYS A 669 -30.22 1.57 42.57
C LYS A 669 -30.06 1.21 41.09
N LEU A 670 -30.32 2.14 40.18
CA LEU A 670 -30.05 1.97 38.73
C LEU A 670 -28.56 1.80 38.44
N THR A 671 -27.70 2.58 39.11
CA THR A 671 -26.25 2.51 38.94
C THR A 671 -25.70 1.17 39.46
N LYS A 672 -26.16 0.70 40.63
CA LYS A 672 -25.83 -0.64 41.17
C LYS A 672 -26.29 -1.79 40.25
N LEU A 673 -27.42 -1.63 39.57
CA LEU A 673 -27.95 -2.60 38.59
C LEU A 673 -27.12 -2.67 37.30
N LYS A 674 -26.54 -1.55 36.86
CA LYS A 674 -25.57 -1.50 35.75
C LYS A 674 -24.23 -2.12 36.18
N ILE A 675 -23.73 -1.76 37.36
CA ILE A 675 -22.48 -2.28 37.94
C ILE A 675 -22.48 -3.82 38.09
N SER A 676 -23.61 -4.41 38.48
CA SER A 676 -23.72 -5.86 38.66
C SER A 676 -23.83 -6.66 37.36
N GLY A 677 -23.88 -5.99 36.19
CA GLY A 677 -23.93 -6.63 34.87
C GLY A 677 -25.24 -7.38 34.57
N LEU A 678 -26.22 -7.33 35.48
CA LEU A 678 -27.50 -8.06 35.35
C LEU A 678 -28.35 -7.59 34.16
N LEU A 679 -28.07 -6.39 33.64
CA LEU A 679 -28.75 -5.77 32.49
C LEU A 679 -27.77 -5.05 31.55
N ASN A 680 -26.69 -5.73 31.17
CA ASN A 680 -25.84 -5.30 30.04
C ASN A 680 -26.62 -5.36 28.73
#